data_AF-A0A6M8VFM9-F1
#
_entry.id   AF-A0A6M8VFM9-F1
#
_cell.length_a   1.000
_cell.length_b   1.000
_cell.length_c   1.000
_cell.angle_alpha   90.00
_cell.angle_beta   90.00
_cell.angle_gamma   90.00
#
_symmetry.space_group_name_H-M   'P 1'
#
loop_
_entity.id
_entity.type
_entity.pdbx_description
1 polymer ?
#
loop_
_entity_poly.entity_id
_entity_poly.type
_entity_poly.pdbx_seq_one_letter_code
_entity_poly.pdbx_strand_id
1 'polypeptide(L)'
;MSSKYLVPSRLAVAITTSLVAGTTSAAVITVDTLADPGDPTECSLRAALESVNQQIAVDGCVAGDGNSDQILFGSGLTGSLALTSGSLVATNDVSIVGPGASDLTIDANGASRVFHAYGYAQVSLGGVTLTGGSASFGAGAYVTDGASLVLDNCIITGNSASDFGGGIEVFGGQLQVNSCALTNNTAAYHGGGIAVTRGEAVVYDTLVTGNSAEVGGGLQVLPPYSYGPVIAAAGRGGGGADGANLIVTQSTISGNQANLIGGGIGAGSYYQQGPKLAELLANPGGQAPRIRGQQPEPEPNLVVDSSTISGNSAPMGGGIGAVSNPGYGPQQNGISYTGPNYLVVQDSTIGQNQADYGGGVGVVYGSGEIYGSQIVDNTATVSGGGVLFANPGGRASAPAPESRGFDRERGYYQPESLQLSYTAVDGNQVQAEERGFPFSGAGGGISIFQGAVYLVGASVNGNSAPYFGGGLVNGGGYAVAFNTVINTNSGGGVYSSNGSLFGTMASTISGNSAAQAGGLHCMGYAQCDIKYSEISDNEGAIAGGVLIEPGGQYAAGSEAPRGLGGNSELFNTTISGNVGGQAGGVHMDDATLLYTTVAFNSQVAANPTGQGGPSNYAGGILATGAAALSHVIVANNQAENGVADVRAGGGPIGMDYSLVGDDSGLSYAGTGNVLNADPLLAPLDFNGSPYTQTHALISGSPAIDAGNPAITDPPDYDQRGPGFARVVGSSIDIGAFEFVPPPPEPDVSLSTNSIDFAGTLVGVDETAQLTLTSTGTADLSIGTISLNSTRGGVFGIINDNCSNQLLPPQADCTLDITFQPLGRGQFDTMVSIPSNAPDSPALVDVTGVGIAPELSIVPGGVDFGDVDLGDSNEGSVELSNVGDADLEITGTDVAPPFAVVAGGGLCLNGGPTVLTPSASCTLTFRFEPAAAGPAGQTVNISSDSLGGDSSVELQGVGIEPAAPPPPAIPVPVMNRTVSLILAGGLLLLGYLGLRRRRTS
;
A
#
# COMPACT_ATOMS: atom_id res chain seq x y z
N MET A 1 -17.51 -9.43 -1.63
CA MET A 1 -18.93 -9.27 -2.02
C MET A 1 -19.66 -8.65 -0.82
N SER A 2 -20.20 -7.43 -0.88
CA SER A 2 -20.73 -6.73 0.32
C SER A 2 -22.16 -6.18 0.18
N SER A 3 -22.93 -6.61 -0.82
CA SER A 3 -24.21 -5.98 -1.19
C SER A 3 -25.44 -6.41 -0.37
N LYS A 4 -25.32 -7.31 0.62
CA LYS A 4 -26.47 -7.83 1.40
C LYS A 4 -26.61 -7.25 2.80
N TYR A 5 -25.49 -7.01 3.49
CA TYR A 5 -25.46 -6.39 4.82
C TYR A 5 -24.76 -5.04 4.82
N LEU A 6 -24.96 -4.26 3.76
CA LEU A 6 -24.99 -2.81 3.94
C LEU A 6 -26.18 -2.50 4.86
N VAL A 7 -25.94 -2.52 6.18
CA VAL A 7 -26.68 -1.62 7.07
C VAL A 7 -26.56 -0.26 6.38
N PRO A 8 -27.66 0.40 6.01
CA PRO A 8 -27.57 1.64 5.28
C PRO A 8 -26.70 2.60 6.11
N SER A 9 -25.59 3.07 5.56
CA SER A 9 -24.67 4.04 6.21
C SER A 9 -25.32 5.43 6.44
N ARG A 10 -26.63 5.48 6.26
CA ARG A 10 -27.61 6.36 6.88
C ARG A 10 -28.83 5.51 7.20
N LEU A 11 -28.89 4.90 8.39
CA LEU A 11 -30.18 4.62 8.99
C LEU A 11 -30.76 6.00 9.29
N ALA A 12 -31.52 6.53 8.33
CA ALA A 12 -32.33 7.70 8.56
C ALA A 12 -33.29 7.30 9.67
N VAL A 13 -32.98 7.72 10.90
CA VAL A 13 -33.85 7.55 12.07
C VAL A 13 -35.23 7.97 11.62
N ALA A 14 -36.11 6.99 11.49
CA ALA A 14 -37.45 7.21 11.00
C ALA A 14 -38.24 7.84 12.14
N ILE A 15 -37.99 9.13 12.38
CA ILE A 15 -38.88 10.00 13.13
C ILE A 15 -40.16 10.06 12.31
N THR A 16 -41.01 9.06 12.50
CA THR A 16 -42.36 9.00 11.97
C THR A 16 -43.20 9.99 12.75
N THR A 17 -43.02 11.28 12.45
CA THR A 17 -44.05 12.28 12.69
C THR A 17 -45.30 11.84 11.94
N SER A 18 -46.15 11.09 12.62
CA SER A 18 -47.39 10.54 12.09
C SER A 18 -48.35 11.69 11.87
N LEU A 19 -48.26 12.32 10.69
CA LEU A 19 -49.13 13.42 10.29
C LEU A 19 -50.51 12.87 9.90
N VAL A 20 -51.29 12.45 10.91
CA VAL A 20 -52.73 12.25 10.76
C VAL A 20 -53.42 13.56 11.06
N ALA A 21 -54.05 14.14 10.03
CA ALA A 21 -54.77 15.40 10.18
C ALA A 21 -56.05 15.22 11.01
N GLY A 22 -56.01 15.68 12.27
CA GLY A 22 -57.15 15.83 13.17
C GLY A 22 -56.76 16.82 14.28
N THR A 23 -57.41 17.97 14.35
CA THR A 23 -56.97 19.08 15.21
C THR A 23 -57.49 18.96 16.64
N THR A 24 -56.79 18.20 17.46
CA THR A 24 -56.72 18.34 18.92
C THR A 24 -55.24 18.43 19.32
N SER A 25 -54.92 19.33 20.25
CA SER A 25 -53.54 19.50 20.73
C SER A 25 -53.36 18.59 21.93
N ALA A 26 -52.34 17.73 21.91
CA ALA A 26 -51.92 16.91 23.04
C ALA A 26 -51.99 17.68 24.36
N ALA A 27 -52.49 17.05 25.42
CA ALA A 27 -52.54 17.72 26.72
C ALA A 27 -51.11 17.92 27.25
N VAL A 28 -50.84 19.11 27.80
CA VAL A 28 -49.56 19.41 28.46
C VAL A 28 -49.81 19.42 29.96
N ILE A 29 -49.36 18.36 30.63
CA ILE A 29 -49.45 18.18 32.07
C ILE A 29 -48.10 18.64 32.67
N THR A 30 -48.15 19.59 33.62
CA THR A 30 -46.95 20.08 34.30
C THR A 30 -46.87 19.51 35.70
N VAL A 31 -45.85 18.70 35.98
CA VAL A 31 -45.52 18.18 37.30
C VAL A 31 -44.91 19.31 38.13
N ASP A 32 -45.45 19.57 39.32
CA ASP A 32 -45.03 20.66 40.20
C ASP A 32 -44.43 20.20 41.55
N THR A 33 -44.47 18.89 41.83
CA THR A 33 -43.94 18.28 43.07
C THR A 33 -43.05 17.06 42.80
N LEU A 34 -42.07 16.81 43.67
CA LEU A 34 -41.23 15.59 43.69
C LEU A 34 -41.75 14.53 44.69
N ALA A 35 -42.95 14.72 45.24
CA ALA A 35 -43.56 13.75 46.15
C ALA A 35 -44.19 12.56 45.40
N ASP A 36 -44.05 11.36 45.97
CA ASP A 36 -44.74 10.14 45.51
C ASP A 36 -45.46 9.45 46.68
N PRO A 37 -46.81 9.42 46.72
CA PRO A 37 -47.71 10.25 45.93
C PRO A 37 -47.62 11.72 46.38
N GLY A 38 -48.11 12.65 45.56
CA GLY A 38 -48.27 14.05 45.94
C GLY A 38 -49.36 14.28 46.98
N ASP A 39 -49.48 15.52 47.48
CA ASP A 39 -50.75 15.96 48.06
C ASP A 39 -51.82 16.00 46.94
N PRO A 40 -53.10 15.65 47.20
CA PRO A 40 -54.16 15.69 46.19
C PRO A 40 -54.41 17.05 45.50
N THR A 41 -53.76 18.12 45.97
CA THR A 41 -53.76 19.45 45.33
C THR A 41 -52.54 19.75 44.45
N GLU A 42 -51.50 18.90 44.48
CA GLU A 42 -50.30 18.97 43.66
C GLU A 42 -50.38 18.03 42.45
N CYS A 43 -49.67 18.33 41.36
CA CYS A 43 -49.50 17.43 40.24
C CYS A 43 -48.17 16.67 40.36
N SER A 44 -48.22 15.47 40.95
CA SER A 44 -47.08 14.55 40.98
C SER A 44 -46.89 13.82 39.65
N LEU A 45 -45.68 13.29 39.39
CA LEU A 45 -45.42 12.47 38.19
C LEU A 45 -46.33 11.23 38.10
N ARG A 46 -46.70 10.63 39.25
CA ARG A 46 -47.65 9.52 39.29
C ARG A 46 -49.05 9.98 38.89
N ALA A 47 -49.56 11.06 39.50
CA ALA A 47 -50.87 11.61 39.15
C ALA A 47 -50.94 12.06 37.67
N ALA A 48 -49.83 12.56 37.12
CA ALA A 48 -49.73 12.92 35.71
C ALA A 48 -49.87 11.68 34.80
N LEU A 49 -49.12 10.61 35.08
CA LEU A 49 -49.25 9.33 34.36
C LEU A 49 -50.64 8.71 34.52
N GLU A 50 -51.23 8.74 35.70
CA GLU A 50 -52.61 8.27 35.93
C GLU A 50 -53.63 9.11 35.15
N SER A 51 -53.41 10.42 35.01
CA SER A 51 -54.26 11.31 34.21
C SER A 51 -54.20 11.02 32.71
N VAL A 52 -53.03 10.62 32.20
CA VAL A 52 -52.84 10.16 30.81
C VAL A 52 -53.49 8.79 30.60
N ASN A 53 -53.18 7.81 31.46
CA ASN A 53 -53.68 6.44 31.35
C ASN A 53 -55.21 6.35 31.46
N GLN A 54 -55.82 7.19 32.30
CA GLN A 54 -57.28 7.18 32.53
C GLN A 54 -58.05 8.22 31.69
N GLN A 55 -57.36 9.15 31.03
CA GLN A 55 -57.94 10.27 30.27
C GLN A 55 -58.91 11.15 31.11
N ILE A 56 -58.60 11.31 32.40
CA ILE A 56 -59.33 12.14 33.37
C ILE A 56 -58.32 12.92 34.21
N ALA A 57 -58.75 14.00 34.87
CA ALA A 57 -57.91 14.71 35.83
C ALA A 57 -57.75 13.87 37.12
N VAL A 58 -56.51 13.70 37.57
CA VAL A 58 -56.15 13.02 38.82
C VAL A 58 -55.33 14.00 39.67
N ASP A 59 -55.70 14.16 40.95
CA ASP A 59 -55.14 15.14 41.88
C ASP A 59 -55.03 16.56 41.28
N GLY A 60 -53.88 17.23 41.41
CA GLY A 60 -53.65 18.55 40.81
C GLY A 60 -53.43 18.56 39.30
N CYS A 61 -53.38 17.39 38.64
CA CYS A 61 -53.06 17.28 37.22
C CYS A 61 -54.29 17.50 36.31
N VAL A 62 -54.05 18.05 35.12
CA VAL A 62 -55.06 18.12 34.05
C VAL A 62 -55.24 16.75 33.39
N ALA A 63 -56.43 16.48 32.85
CA ALA A 63 -56.72 15.25 32.12
C ALA A 63 -55.85 15.11 30.87
N GLY A 64 -55.37 13.90 30.60
CA GLY A 64 -54.84 13.54 29.27
C GLY A 64 -55.95 13.53 28.22
N ASP A 65 -55.61 13.84 26.97
CA ASP A 65 -56.55 13.89 25.84
C ASP A 65 -56.43 12.70 24.88
N GLY A 66 -55.41 11.85 25.08
CA GLY A 66 -55.16 10.65 24.29
C GLY A 66 -54.48 10.87 22.95
N ASN A 67 -54.03 12.09 22.64
CA ASN A 67 -53.33 12.43 21.39
C ASN A 67 -51.81 12.58 21.61
N SER A 68 -51.18 11.58 22.24
CA SER A 68 -49.77 11.58 22.67
C SER A 68 -49.45 12.71 23.66
N ASP A 69 -50.02 12.61 24.86
CA ASP A 69 -49.94 13.61 25.93
C ASP A 69 -48.49 13.91 26.34
N GLN A 70 -48.21 15.15 26.78
CA GLN A 70 -46.89 15.59 27.22
C GLN A 70 -46.87 15.83 28.73
N ILE A 71 -45.90 15.22 29.41
CA ILE A 71 -45.58 15.46 30.82
C ILE A 71 -44.27 16.26 30.88
N LEU A 72 -44.36 17.49 31.40
CA LEU A 72 -43.23 18.39 31.62
C LEU A 72 -43.02 18.59 33.13
N PHE A 73 -41.78 18.82 33.56
CA PHE A 73 -41.51 19.24 34.94
C PHE A 73 -41.51 20.77 35.06
N GLY A 74 -42.06 21.28 36.15
CA GLY A 74 -42.12 22.71 36.45
C GLY A 74 -40.73 23.35 36.48
N SER A 75 -40.64 24.63 36.11
CA SER A 75 -39.36 25.32 35.99
C SER A 75 -38.57 25.32 37.31
N GLY A 76 -37.41 24.65 37.32
CA GLY A 76 -36.56 24.50 38.50
C GLY A 76 -36.89 23.32 39.41
N LEU A 77 -37.79 22.42 39.01
CA LEU A 77 -38.11 21.20 39.74
C LEU A 77 -37.02 20.13 39.55
N THR A 78 -35.92 20.29 40.27
CA THR A 78 -34.72 19.44 40.25
C THR A 78 -34.51 18.74 41.60
N GLY A 79 -33.99 17.51 41.61
CA GLY A 79 -33.73 16.76 42.84
C GLY A 79 -33.93 15.25 42.67
N SER A 80 -34.29 14.57 43.76
CA SER A 80 -34.66 13.15 43.73
C SER A 80 -36.14 12.97 44.07
N LEU A 81 -36.88 12.34 43.17
CA LEU A 81 -38.22 11.82 43.36
C LEU A 81 -38.10 10.38 43.85
N ALA A 82 -38.29 10.16 45.15
CA ALA A 82 -38.23 8.84 45.75
C ALA A 82 -39.61 8.15 45.68
N LEU A 83 -39.72 7.06 44.92
CA LEU A 83 -40.96 6.31 44.78
C LEU A 83 -41.28 5.56 46.08
N THR A 84 -42.49 5.74 46.59
CA THR A 84 -43.03 5.01 47.74
C THR A 84 -44.24 4.16 47.38
N SER A 85 -44.91 4.47 46.27
CA SER A 85 -46.14 3.81 45.80
C SER A 85 -45.92 2.82 44.66
N GLY A 86 -44.68 2.32 44.52
CA GLY A 86 -44.31 1.33 43.51
C GLY A 86 -43.95 1.93 42.16
N SER A 87 -43.98 1.10 41.11
CA SER A 87 -43.53 1.47 39.77
C SER A 87 -44.38 2.56 39.13
N LEU A 88 -43.77 3.39 38.28
CA LEU A 88 -44.45 4.31 37.38
C LEU A 88 -44.90 3.54 36.13
N VAL A 89 -46.16 3.68 35.75
CA VAL A 89 -46.81 2.87 34.71
C VAL A 89 -47.34 3.75 33.60
N ALA A 90 -47.04 3.38 32.35
CA ALA A 90 -47.63 3.97 31.15
C ALA A 90 -48.38 2.88 30.35
N THR A 91 -49.67 3.12 30.10
CA THR A 91 -50.55 2.28 29.26
C THR A 91 -51.06 2.99 28.01
N ASN A 92 -50.76 4.28 27.88
CA ASN A 92 -51.19 5.16 26.81
C ASN A 92 -49.99 5.97 26.29
N ASP A 93 -50.11 6.50 25.08
CA ASP A 93 -49.04 7.26 24.42
C ASP A 93 -48.69 8.53 25.21
N VAL A 94 -47.41 8.68 25.57
CA VAL A 94 -46.94 9.78 26.43
C VAL A 94 -45.51 10.20 26.11
N SER A 95 -45.23 11.49 26.19
CA SER A 95 -43.88 12.05 26.11
C SER A 95 -43.52 12.75 27.42
N ILE A 96 -42.50 12.26 28.11
CA ILE A 96 -42.05 12.74 29.42
C ILE A 96 -40.70 13.44 29.23
N VAL A 97 -40.67 14.75 29.45
CA VAL A 97 -39.46 15.57 29.25
C VAL A 97 -38.95 16.08 30.60
N GLY A 98 -37.93 15.40 31.13
CA GLY A 98 -37.20 15.80 32.33
C GLY A 98 -36.35 17.06 32.13
N PRO A 99 -35.92 17.72 33.22
CA PRO A 99 -35.08 18.91 33.15
C PRO A 99 -33.64 18.63 32.70
N GLY A 100 -33.18 17.37 32.77
CA GLY A 100 -31.82 16.92 32.49
C GLY A 100 -31.44 15.75 33.41
N ALA A 101 -30.73 14.75 32.89
CA ALA A 101 -30.45 13.53 33.67
C ALA A 101 -29.57 13.76 34.90
N SER A 102 -28.75 14.81 34.92
CA SER A 102 -28.00 15.27 36.11
C SER A 102 -28.87 15.96 37.16
N ASP A 103 -30.07 16.40 36.78
CA ASP A 103 -30.87 17.39 37.50
C ASP A 103 -32.13 16.77 38.12
N LEU A 104 -32.64 15.67 37.55
CA LEU A 104 -33.75 14.90 38.10
C LEU A 104 -33.44 13.40 38.17
N THR A 105 -33.48 12.87 39.38
CA THR A 105 -33.42 11.44 39.69
C THR A 105 -34.81 10.92 40.06
N ILE A 106 -35.20 9.78 39.49
CA ILE A 106 -36.35 8.98 39.88
C ILE A 106 -35.80 7.72 40.54
N ASP A 107 -35.96 7.61 41.85
CA ASP A 107 -35.34 6.59 42.70
C ASP A 107 -36.40 5.64 43.26
N ALA A 108 -36.37 4.36 42.89
CA ALA A 108 -37.30 3.36 43.42
C ALA A 108 -36.92 2.82 44.81
N ASN A 109 -35.82 3.31 45.41
CA ASN A 109 -35.40 3.08 46.80
C ASN A 109 -35.38 1.59 47.23
N GLY A 110 -35.04 0.70 46.29
CA GLY A 110 -35.02 -0.75 46.46
C GLY A 110 -36.39 -1.41 46.65
N ALA A 111 -37.50 -0.67 46.53
CA ALA A 111 -38.84 -1.13 46.86
C ALA A 111 -39.64 -1.66 45.67
N SER A 112 -39.27 -1.29 44.43
CA SER A 112 -39.97 -1.69 43.21
C SER A 112 -39.14 -1.46 41.95
N ARG A 113 -39.68 -1.80 40.77
CA ARG A 113 -39.19 -1.32 39.47
C ARG A 113 -39.41 0.18 39.33
N VAL A 114 -38.50 0.93 38.69
CA VAL A 114 -38.73 2.37 38.45
C VAL A 114 -39.88 2.62 37.45
N PHE A 115 -39.79 2.09 36.21
CA PHE A 115 -40.74 2.39 35.13
C PHE A 115 -41.25 1.14 34.38
N HIS A 116 -42.51 1.15 33.90
CA HIS A 116 -43.10 0.04 33.15
C HIS A 116 -44.02 0.54 32.02
N ALA A 117 -43.68 0.16 30.77
CA ALA A 117 -44.50 0.40 29.58
C ALA A 117 -45.18 -0.90 29.11
N TYR A 118 -46.50 -0.87 28.93
CA TYR A 118 -47.27 -2.00 28.41
C TYR A 118 -48.52 -1.56 27.65
N GLY A 119 -49.20 -2.50 26.99
CA GLY A 119 -50.53 -2.24 26.40
C GLY A 119 -50.52 -1.46 25.09
N TYR A 120 -49.47 -1.63 24.27
CA TYR A 120 -49.26 -0.95 22.98
C TYR A 120 -48.91 0.55 23.05
N ALA A 121 -48.71 1.10 24.26
CA ALA A 121 -48.30 2.48 24.46
C ALA A 121 -47.01 2.85 23.71
N GLN A 122 -47.00 4.03 23.08
CA GLN A 122 -45.82 4.67 22.53
C GLN A 122 -45.28 5.69 23.54
N VAL A 123 -44.21 5.34 24.24
CA VAL A 123 -43.64 6.13 25.33
C VAL A 123 -42.32 6.75 24.91
N SER A 124 -42.14 8.04 25.16
CA SER A 124 -40.81 8.67 25.17
C SER A 124 -40.51 9.24 26.55
N LEU A 125 -39.28 9.03 27.02
CA LEU A 125 -38.80 9.51 28.32
C LEU A 125 -37.39 10.06 28.14
N GLY A 126 -37.23 11.37 28.32
CA GLY A 126 -35.96 12.06 28.14
C GLY A 126 -35.49 12.84 29.36
N GLY A 127 -34.17 12.99 29.50
CA GLY A 127 -33.56 13.90 30.48
C GLY A 127 -33.81 13.57 31.95
N VAL A 128 -33.74 12.29 32.34
CA VAL A 128 -33.85 11.84 33.75
C VAL A 128 -32.82 10.76 34.11
N THR A 129 -32.52 10.62 35.39
CA THR A 129 -31.87 9.43 35.96
C THR A 129 -32.92 8.45 36.51
N LEU A 130 -32.85 7.16 36.14
CA LEU A 130 -33.63 6.06 36.72
C LEU A 130 -32.72 5.18 37.60
N THR A 131 -33.02 5.09 38.89
CA THR A 131 -32.16 4.40 39.87
C THR A 131 -32.93 3.67 40.97
N GLY A 132 -32.21 2.85 41.75
CA GLY A 132 -32.74 2.17 42.92
C GLY A 132 -33.79 1.09 42.62
N GLY A 133 -33.96 0.72 41.35
CA GLY A 133 -34.86 -0.33 40.91
C GLY A 133 -34.53 -1.68 41.53
N SER A 134 -35.55 -2.36 42.06
CA SER A 134 -35.46 -3.76 42.52
C SER A 134 -36.71 -4.53 42.09
N ALA A 135 -36.53 -5.49 41.18
CA ALA A 135 -37.60 -6.29 40.58
C ALA A 135 -37.06 -7.64 40.08
N SER A 136 -37.91 -8.50 39.52
CA SER A 136 -37.44 -9.70 38.81
C SER A 136 -36.96 -9.42 37.39
N PHE A 137 -37.64 -8.49 36.73
CA PHE A 137 -37.57 -8.24 35.29
C PHE A 137 -37.43 -6.74 35.06
N GLY A 138 -36.43 -6.28 34.33
CA GLY A 138 -36.28 -4.87 33.92
C GLY A 138 -36.35 -3.89 35.08
N ALA A 139 -35.39 -3.91 36.02
CA ALA A 139 -35.56 -3.23 37.32
C ALA A 139 -35.54 -1.70 37.25
N GLY A 140 -34.78 -1.12 36.31
CA GLY A 140 -34.94 0.27 35.90
C GLY A 140 -36.21 0.45 35.07
N ALA A 141 -36.28 -0.20 33.90
CA ALA A 141 -37.45 -0.17 33.01
C ALA A 141 -37.83 -1.54 32.45
N TYR A 142 -39.13 -1.78 32.24
CA TYR A 142 -39.64 -2.97 31.56
C TYR A 142 -40.57 -2.58 30.42
N VAL A 143 -40.36 -3.18 29.25
CA VAL A 143 -41.15 -2.93 28.03
C VAL A 143 -41.76 -4.25 27.58
N THR A 144 -43.09 -4.35 27.56
CA THR A 144 -43.81 -5.62 27.29
C THR A 144 -44.63 -5.60 26.01
N ASP A 145 -45.06 -6.79 25.57
CA ASP A 145 -45.79 -7.12 24.33
C ASP A 145 -46.54 -5.91 23.71
N GLY A 146 -46.00 -5.42 22.60
CA GLY A 146 -46.57 -4.37 21.77
C GLY A 146 -46.25 -2.92 22.15
N ALA A 147 -45.73 -2.64 23.36
CA ALA A 147 -45.35 -1.29 23.77
C ALA A 147 -44.00 -0.88 23.17
N SER A 148 -43.80 0.43 23.01
CA SER A 148 -42.55 1.05 22.55
C SER A 148 -42.04 2.04 23.60
N LEU A 149 -40.74 2.00 23.89
CA LEU A 149 -40.07 2.95 24.79
C LEU A 149 -38.86 3.57 24.07
N VAL A 150 -38.87 4.90 23.96
CA VAL A 150 -37.73 5.70 23.52
C VAL A 150 -37.11 6.40 24.71
N LEU A 151 -35.84 6.12 24.99
CA LEU A 151 -35.03 6.79 26.00
C LEU A 151 -34.05 7.75 25.32
N ASP A 152 -34.04 9.00 25.74
CA ASP A 152 -33.24 10.07 25.13
C ASP A 152 -32.50 10.88 26.20
N ASN A 153 -31.16 10.94 26.13
CA ASN A 153 -30.36 11.70 27.10
C ASN A 153 -30.65 11.30 28.58
N CYS A 154 -30.88 10.01 28.83
CA CYS A 154 -31.21 9.45 30.15
C CYS A 154 -30.03 8.69 30.77
N ILE A 155 -30.01 8.60 32.10
CA ILE A 155 -29.08 7.74 32.86
C ILE A 155 -29.90 6.63 33.53
N ILE A 156 -29.51 5.38 33.35
CA ILE A 156 -30.13 4.22 34.00
C ILE A 156 -29.05 3.56 34.83
N THR A 157 -29.14 3.67 36.16
CA THR A 157 -28.01 3.30 37.04
C THR A 157 -28.41 2.63 38.34
N GLY A 158 -27.57 1.71 38.83
CA GLY A 158 -27.73 1.11 40.17
C GLY A 158 -29.00 0.28 40.35
N ASN A 159 -29.62 -0.19 39.26
CA ASN A 159 -30.82 -1.02 39.29
C ASN A 159 -30.45 -2.52 39.35
N SER A 160 -31.25 -3.31 40.06
CA SER A 160 -30.97 -4.73 40.35
C SER A 160 -32.16 -5.63 40.03
N ALA A 161 -31.98 -6.56 39.08
CA ALA A 161 -32.99 -7.54 38.68
C ALA A 161 -32.67 -8.93 39.24
N SER A 162 -33.66 -9.63 39.82
CA SER A 162 -33.48 -11.01 40.28
C SER A 162 -33.40 -12.03 39.14
N ASP A 163 -33.74 -11.66 37.91
CA ASP A 163 -33.69 -12.56 36.76
C ASP A 163 -33.06 -11.89 35.51
N PHE A 164 -33.79 -11.00 34.83
CA PHE A 164 -33.40 -10.41 33.52
C PHE A 164 -33.43 -8.87 33.55
N GLY A 165 -32.50 -8.24 32.85
CA GLY A 165 -32.51 -6.79 32.60
C GLY A 165 -32.32 -5.96 33.87
N GLY A 166 -31.09 -5.88 34.37
CA GLY A 166 -30.78 -5.09 35.56
C GLY A 166 -31.22 -3.63 35.39
N GLY A 167 -30.78 -3.01 34.30
CA GLY A 167 -31.30 -1.72 33.85
C GLY A 167 -32.65 -1.86 33.15
N ILE A 168 -32.70 -2.56 32.02
CA ILE A 168 -33.87 -2.62 31.15
C ILE A 168 -34.14 -4.06 30.68
N GLU A 169 -35.40 -4.48 30.60
CA GLU A 169 -35.80 -5.67 29.85
C GLU A 169 -36.86 -5.37 28.78
N VAL A 170 -36.70 -6.02 27.63
CA VAL A 170 -37.65 -6.02 26.51
C VAL A 170 -38.25 -7.43 26.35
N PHE A 171 -39.56 -7.53 26.58
CA PHE A 171 -40.34 -8.77 26.45
C PHE A 171 -41.51 -8.57 25.49
N GLY A 172 -41.23 -8.64 24.18
CA GLY A 172 -42.21 -8.45 23.10
C GLY A 172 -42.51 -6.99 22.76
N GLY A 173 -41.80 -6.05 23.39
CA GLY A 173 -41.85 -4.62 23.08
C GLY A 173 -40.77 -4.16 22.10
N GLN A 174 -40.69 -2.85 21.91
CA GLN A 174 -39.60 -2.18 21.18
C GLN A 174 -38.90 -1.17 22.10
N LEU A 175 -37.58 -1.13 22.05
CA LEU A 175 -36.75 -0.20 22.81
C LEU A 175 -35.82 0.58 21.88
N GLN A 176 -35.77 1.89 22.04
CA GLN A 176 -34.74 2.74 21.45
C GLN A 176 -34.01 3.48 22.58
N VAL A 177 -32.68 3.45 22.56
CA VAL A 177 -31.84 4.10 23.56
C VAL A 177 -30.87 5.02 22.82
N ASN A 178 -31.06 6.33 22.96
CA ASN A 178 -30.33 7.37 22.22
C ASN A 178 -29.56 8.27 23.19
N SER A 179 -28.24 8.41 23.00
CA SER A 179 -27.39 9.32 23.79
C SER A 179 -27.51 9.12 25.31
N CYS A 180 -27.69 7.88 25.77
CA CYS A 180 -27.91 7.53 27.17
C CYS A 180 -26.66 6.96 27.85
N ALA A 181 -26.74 6.78 29.17
CA ALA A 181 -25.76 6.00 29.93
C ALA A 181 -26.44 4.91 30.77
N LEU A 182 -26.07 3.64 30.54
CA LEU A 182 -26.50 2.49 31.33
C LEU A 182 -25.33 2.05 32.20
N THR A 183 -25.37 2.35 33.50
CA THR A 183 -24.20 2.23 34.38
C THR A 183 -24.45 1.45 35.67
N ASN A 184 -23.58 0.51 36.02
CA ASN A 184 -23.63 -0.21 37.31
C ASN A 184 -24.98 -0.91 37.60
N ASN A 185 -25.68 -1.40 36.58
CA ASN A 185 -26.89 -2.19 36.75
C ASN A 185 -26.56 -3.69 36.80
N THR A 186 -27.33 -4.47 37.56
CA THR A 186 -27.05 -5.89 37.85
C THR A 186 -28.26 -6.76 37.58
N ALA A 187 -28.07 -7.88 36.87
CA ALA A 187 -29.06 -8.95 36.74
C ALA A 187 -28.51 -10.26 37.31
N ALA A 188 -29.37 -11.16 37.81
CA ALA A 188 -28.89 -12.46 38.26
C ALA A 188 -28.49 -13.37 37.08
N TYR A 189 -29.26 -13.35 35.97
CA TYR A 189 -29.02 -14.22 34.81
C TYR A 189 -28.58 -13.43 33.57
N HIS A 190 -29.41 -12.54 33.05
CA HIS A 190 -29.25 -12.04 31.69
C HIS A 190 -29.32 -10.52 31.60
N GLY A 191 -28.35 -9.90 30.92
CA GLY A 191 -28.40 -8.49 30.55
C GLY A 191 -28.31 -7.54 31.75
N GLY A 192 -27.10 -7.25 32.23
CA GLY A 192 -26.92 -6.36 33.37
C GLY A 192 -27.46 -4.95 33.07
N GLY A 193 -27.10 -4.40 31.90
CA GLY A 193 -27.69 -3.18 31.35
C GLY A 193 -29.03 -3.43 30.66
N ILE A 194 -29.06 -4.22 29.57
CA ILE A 194 -30.27 -4.54 28.81
C ILE A 194 -30.38 -6.04 28.54
N ALA A 195 -31.58 -6.61 28.73
CA ALA A 195 -31.96 -7.94 28.22
C ALA A 195 -33.07 -7.83 27.17
N VAL A 196 -32.84 -8.41 25.98
CA VAL A 196 -33.86 -8.58 24.93
C VAL A 196 -34.29 -10.04 24.91
N THR A 197 -35.46 -10.32 25.51
CA THR A 197 -36.02 -11.66 25.63
C THR A 197 -36.90 -12.01 24.44
N ARG A 198 -37.70 -11.05 23.97
CA ARG A 198 -38.52 -11.06 22.73
C ARG A 198 -38.64 -9.61 22.25
N GLY A 199 -38.78 -9.37 20.95
CA GLY A 199 -38.88 -8.01 20.40
C GLY A 199 -37.54 -7.41 20.01
N GLU A 200 -37.44 -6.08 20.00
CA GLU A 200 -36.31 -5.37 19.37
C GLU A 200 -35.74 -4.29 20.29
N ALA A 201 -34.41 -4.19 20.37
CA ALA A 201 -33.72 -3.06 20.98
C ALA A 201 -32.69 -2.45 20.02
N VAL A 202 -32.73 -1.12 19.90
CA VAL A 202 -31.73 -0.31 19.19
C VAL A 202 -31.00 0.55 20.21
N VAL A 203 -29.68 0.41 20.28
CA VAL A 203 -28.78 1.14 21.17
C VAL A 203 -27.87 2.03 20.34
N TYR A 204 -28.03 3.34 20.46
CA TYR A 204 -27.36 4.36 19.64
C TYR A 204 -26.68 5.42 20.50
N ASP A 205 -25.44 5.78 20.15
CA ASP A 205 -24.65 6.83 20.84
C ASP A 205 -24.58 6.65 22.37
N THR A 206 -24.59 5.41 22.85
CA THR A 206 -24.88 5.09 24.26
C THR A 206 -23.66 4.48 24.96
N LEU A 207 -23.45 4.89 26.22
CA LEU A 207 -22.43 4.32 27.10
C LEU A 207 -23.03 3.20 27.96
N VAL A 208 -22.51 1.99 27.87
CA VAL A 208 -22.91 0.83 28.68
C VAL A 208 -21.70 0.39 29.49
N THR A 209 -21.66 0.69 30.80
CA THR A 209 -20.45 0.44 31.61
C THR A 209 -20.68 -0.01 33.05
N GLY A 210 -19.80 -0.87 33.58
CA GLY A 210 -19.87 -1.37 34.96
C GLY A 210 -21.07 -2.28 35.26
N ASN A 211 -21.83 -2.70 34.25
CA ASN A 211 -22.99 -3.57 34.44
C ASN A 211 -22.57 -5.04 34.61
N SER A 212 -23.39 -5.83 35.30
CA SER A 212 -23.08 -7.25 35.57
C SER A 212 -24.27 -8.20 35.43
N ALA A 213 -24.00 -9.41 34.93
CA ALA A 213 -24.95 -10.51 34.81
C ALA A 213 -24.25 -11.88 34.85
N GLU A 214 -24.98 -12.98 34.68
CA GLU A 214 -24.36 -14.27 34.34
C GLU A 214 -23.97 -14.31 32.86
N VAL A 215 -24.84 -13.82 31.97
CA VAL A 215 -24.69 -13.80 30.52
C VAL A 215 -25.07 -12.42 29.99
N GLY A 216 -24.19 -11.80 29.19
CA GLY A 216 -24.41 -10.44 28.68
C GLY A 216 -24.28 -9.39 29.80
N GLY A 217 -23.05 -9.18 30.28
CA GLY A 217 -22.78 -8.29 31.42
C GLY A 217 -23.30 -6.87 31.16
N GLY A 218 -23.02 -6.32 29.98
CA GLY A 218 -23.62 -5.09 29.48
C GLY A 218 -24.99 -5.34 28.83
N LEU A 219 -25.00 -6.07 27.71
CA LEU A 219 -26.19 -6.28 26.87
C LEU A 219 -26.40 -7.78 26.61
N GLN A 220 -27.64 -8.23 26.55
CA GLN A 220 -28.01 -9.60 26.20
C GLN A 220 -29.13 -9.62 25.14
N VAL A 221 -28.98 -10.49 24.14
CA VAL A 221 -30.08 -10.89 23.24
C VAL A 221 -30.28 -12.40 23.25
N LEU A 222 -31.52 -12.84 23.46
CA LEU A 222 -31.88 -14.26 23.38
C LEU A 222 -32.07 -14.70 21.92
N PRO A 223 -32.04 -16.01 21.60
CA PRO A 223 -32.24 -16.46 20.23
C PRO A 223 -33.73 -16.37 19.85
N PRO A 224 -34.06 -16.22 18.56
CA PRO A 224 -35.45 -16.10 18.12
C PRO A 224 -36.26 -17.37 18.42
N TYR A 225 -37.48 -17.19 18.95
CA TYR A 225 -38.40 -18.30 19.22
C TYR A 225 -39.15 -18.69 17.94
N SER A 226 -38.82 -19.85 17.38
CA SER A 226 -39.52 -20.39 16.20
C SER A 226 -40.92 -20.92 16.54
N TYR A 227 -41.87 -20.02 16.78
CA TYR A 227 -43.29 -20.34 16.59
C TYR A 227 -43.60 -20.45 15.09
N GLY A 228 -44.49 -21.40 14.74
CA GLY A 228 -44.90 -21.62 13.35
C GLY A 228 -45.65 -20.41 12.76
N PRO A 229 -45.88 -20.39 11.43
CA PRO A 229 -46.31 -19.20 10.72
C PRO A 229 -47.66 -18.67 11.21
N VAL A 230 -47.64 -17.59 11.98
CA VAL A 230 -48.83 -16.81 12.33
C VAL A 230 -49.13 -15.87 11.17
N ILE A 231 -50.34 -15.97 10.65
CA ILE A 231 -50.83 -15.17 9.52
C ILE A 231 -50.85 -13.69 9.93
N ALA A 232 -50.22 -12.84 9.12
CA ALA A 232 -50.19 -11.39 9.30
C ALA A 232 -51.60 -10.79 9.43
N ALA A 233 -52.00 -10.46 10.66
CA ALA A 233 -53.31 -9.91 10.97
C ALA A 233 -53.31 -8.37 10.90
N ALA A 234 -53.47 -7.86 9.68
CA ALA A 234 -54.09 -6.56 9.36
C ALA A 234 -53.67 -5.29 10.16
N GLY A 235 -52.60 -4.64 9.69
CA GLY A 235 -52.66 -3.20 9.41
C GLY A 235 -52.76 -2.20 10.56
N ARG A 236 -51.67 -2.04 11.33
CA ARG A 236 -51.17 -0.75 11.86
C ARG A 236 -49.77 -0.92 12.48
N GLY A 237 -48.73 -0.42 11.83
CA GLY A 237 -47.45 0.01 12.44
C GLY A 237 -46.49 -1.01 13.04
N GLY A 238 -46.96 -2.00 13.82
CA GLY A 238 -46.11 -2.91 14.59
C GLY A 238 -45.78 -4.21 13.86
N GLY A 239 -44.59 -4.30 13.29
CA GLY A 239 -44.04 -5.53 12.73
C GLY A 239 -43.50 -6.45 13.83
N GLY A 240 -44.38 -7.07 14.62
CA GLY A 240 -43.99 -8.00 15.67
C GLY A 240 -43.35 -9.26 15.10
N ALA A 241 -42.01 -9.30 15.09
CA ALA A 241 -41.26 -10.54 14.91
C ALA A 241 -41.25 -11.30 16.25
N ASP A 242 -41.55 -12.61 16.24
CA ASP A 242 -41.38 -13.49 17.41
C ASP A 242 -39.89 -13.81 17.73
N GLY A 243 -38.97 -13.05 17.13
CA GLY A 243 -37.54 -13.05 17.42
C GLY A 243 -37.15 -12.04 18.51
N ALA A 244 -35.93 -12.18 19.01
CA ALA A 244 -35.28 -11.17 19.83
C ALA A 244 -34.08 -10.61 19.03
N ASN A 245 -34.08 -9.30 18.79
CA ASN A 245 -33.08 -8.61 17.97
C ASN A 245 -32.42 -7.48 18.76
N LEU A 246 -31.10 -7.38 18.68
CA LEU A 246 -30.32 -6.29 19.27
C LEU A 246 -29.43 -5.64 18.21
N ILE A 247 -29.61 -4.34 18.01
CA ILE A 247 -28.80 -3.51 17.13
C ILE A 247 -28.04 -2.51 18.01
N VAL A 248 -26.71 -2.49 17.87
CA VAL A 248 -25.81 -1.60 18.60
C VAL A 248 -25.04 -0.76 17.58
N THR A 249 -25.12 0.57 17.69
CA THR A 249 -24.51 1.48 16.73
C THR A 249 -23.88 2.67 17.43
N GLN A 250 -22.68 3.08 17.00
CA GLN A 250 -21.95 4.25 17.53
C GLN A 250 -21.84 4.29 19.07
N SER A 251 -21.82 3.13 19.71
CA SER A 251 -21.94 2.99 21.17
C SER A 251 -20.65 2.46 21.80
N THR A 252 -20.48 2.72 23.10
CA THR A 252 -19.33 2.23 23.89
C THR A 252 -19.80 1.27 24.97
N ILE A 253 -19.33 0.03 24.91
CA ILE A 253 -19.67 -1.03 25.85
C ILE A 253 -18.39 -1.42 26.59
N SER A 254 -18.20 -0.94 27.82
CA SER A 254 -16.90 -1.05 28.49
C SER A 254 -16.94 -1.36 29.98
N GLY A 255 -16.00 -2.17 30.48
CA GLY A 255 -15.91 -2.48 31.91
C GLY A 255 -17.10 -3.27 32.47
N ASN A 256 -17.85 -3.99 31.62
CA ASN A 256 -18.96 -4.85 32.05
C ASN A 256 -18.47 -6.27 32.34
N GLN A 257 -19.17 -7.00 33.22
CA GLN A 257 -18.74 -8.31 33.71
C GLN A 257 -19.86 -9.35 33.65
N ALA A 258 -19.62 -10.44 32.93
CA ALA A 258 -20.50 -11.61 32.94
C ALA A 258 -19.83 -12.79 33.67
N ASN A 259 -20.57 -13.52 34.50
CA ASN A 259 -20.04 -14.70 35.21
C ASN A 259 -19.87 -15.93 34.31
N LEU A 260 -20.30 -15.88 33.04
CA LEU A 260 -20.20 -17.00 32.12
C LEU A 260 -19.90 -16.60 30.66
N ILE A 261 -20.72 -15.74 30.04
CA ILE A 261 -20.67 -15.49 28.58
C ILE A 261 -20.92 -14.01 28.26
N GLY A 262 -20.12 -13.42 27.37
CA GLY A 262 -20.41 -12.10 26.81
C GLY A 262 -20.26 -11.01 27.84
N GLY A 263 -19.02 -10.66 28.20
CA GLY A 263 -18.76 -9.65 29.23
C GLY A 263 -19.39 -8.30 28.86
N GLY A 264 -19.14 -7.85 27.62
CA GLY A 264 -19.83 -6.71 27.02
C GLY A 264 -21.21 -7.09 26.50
N ILE A 265 -21.26 -8.00 25.53
CA ILE A 265 -22.50 -8.42 24.84
C ILE A 265 -22.60 -9.95 24.79
N GLY A 266 -23.73 -10.50 25.23
CA GLY A 266 -24.09 -11.90 25.08
C GLY A 266 -25.20 -12.11 24.04
N ALA A 267 -25.08 -13.17 23.24
CA ALA A 267 -26.10 -13.60 22.28
C ALA A 267 -26.39 -15.10 22.43
N GLY A 268 -27.67 -15.46 22.52
CA GLY A 268 -28.14 -16.86 22.59
C GLY A 268 -28.59 -17.33 23.97
N SER A 269 -28.95 -18.61 24.05
CA SER A 269 -29.46 -19.25 25.26
C SER A 269 -28.44 -20.21 25.86
N TYR A 270 -27.93 -19.86 27.04
CA TYR A 270 -27.28 -20.81 27.95
C TYR A 270 -28.23 -21.09 29.12
N TYR A 271 -28.29 -22.35 29.58
CA TYR A 271 -29.16 -22.76 30.67
C TYR A 271 -28.34 -23.52 31.71
N GLN A 272 -28.37 -23.05 32.97
CA GLN A 272 -27.61 -23.53 34.13
C GLN A 272 -27.69 -25.06 34.45
N GLN A 273 -28.61 -25.80 33.81
CA GLN A 273 -28.77 -27.25 33.98
C GLN A 273 -27.98 -28.09 32.96
N GLY A 274 -27.25 -27.45 32.04
CA GLY A 274 -26.39 -28.12 31.06
C GLY A 274 -25.03 -28.56 31.64
N PRO A 275 -24.25 -29.33 30.87
CA PRO A 275 -22.83 -29.59 31.20
C PRO A 275 -22.07 -28.26 31.30
N LYS A 276 -20.99 -28.22 32.09
CA LYS A 276 -20.16 -27.01 32.22
C LYS A 276 -19.63 -26.60 30.83
N LEU A 277 -19.43 -25.31 30.59
CA LEU A 277 -18.95 -24.84 29.28
C LEU A 277 -17.63 -25.51 28.83
N ALA A 278 -16.73 -25.81 29.78
CA ALA A 278 -15.52 -26.59 29.53
C ALA A 278 -15.79 -28.06 29.15
N GLU A 279 -16.87 -28.68 29.64
CA GLU A 279 -17.33 -30.02 29.24
C GLU A 279 -17.97 -30.00 27.84
N LEU A 280 -18.63 -28.90 27.46
CA LEU A 280 -19.19 -28.67 26.11
C LEU A 280 -18.08 -28.62 25.06
N LEU A 281 -16.95 -27.97 25.38
CA LEU A 281 -15.75 -27.94 24.54
C LEU A 281 -14.97 -29.27 24.56
N ALA A 282 -14.93 -29.96 25.71
CA ALA A 282 -14.15 -31.20 25.86
C ALA A 282 -14.84 -32.47 25.34
N ASN A 283 -16.17 -32.47 25.13
CA ASN A 283 -16.91 -33.67 24.74
C ASN A 283 -17.77 -33.46 23.47
N PRO A 284 -17.14 -33.28 22.29
CA PRO A 284 -17.83 -32.90 21.05
C PRO A 284 -18.71 -34.00 20.42
N GLY A 285 -18.96 -35.13 21.10
CA GLY A 285 -19.76 -36.25 20.58
C GLY A 285 -21.28 -36.01 20.54
N GLY A 286 -21.78 -34.89 21.05
CA GLY A 286 -23.19 -34.52 21.01
C GLY A 286 -23.63 -34.14 19.61
N GLN A 287 -24.42 -35.00 18.94
CA GLN A 287 -24.98 -34.67 17.62
C GLN A 287 -25.87 -33.44 17.72
N ALA A 288 -25.52 -32.37 16.99
CA ALA A 288 -26.44 -31.28 16.73
C ALA A 288 -27.74 -31.84 16.09
N PRO A 289 -28.93 -31.42 16.53
CA PRO A 289 -30.19 -31.88 15.95
C PRO A 289 -30.23 -31.57 14.46
N ARG A 290 -30.32 -32.61 13.60
CA ARG A 290 -30.45 -32.42 12.15
C ARG A 290 -31.77 -31.74 11.81
N ILE A 291 -31.75 -30.42 11.66
CA ILE A 291 -32.89 -29.64 11.20
C ILE A 291 -33.22 -30.07 9.76
N ARG A 292 -34.39 -30.69 9.57
CA ARG A 292 -34.89 -31.14 8.27
C ARG A 292 -35.89 -30.13 7.72
N GLY A 293 -35.45 -29.30 6.79
CA GLY A 293 -36.33 -28.42 6.02
C GLY A 293 -35.57 -27.32 5.28
N GLN A 294 -36.17 -26.79 4.22
CA GLN A 294 -35.80 -25.46 3.73
C GLN A 294 -36.31 -24.43 4.74
N GLN A 295 -35.37 -23.77 5.43
CA GLN A 295 -35.62 -22.52 6.13
C GLN A 295 -35.11 -21.37 5.24
N PRO A 296 -35.60 -20.14 5.43
CA PRO A 296 -34.90 -18.93 4.97
C PRO A 296 -33.48 -18.87 5.55
N GLU A 297 -32.61 -18.05 4.95
CA GLU A 297 -31.35 -17.62 5.59
C GLU A 297 -31.66 -17.08 7.00
N PRO A 298 -30.86 -17.40 8.03
CA PRO A 298 -31.06 -16.84 9.36
C PRO A 298 -30.79 -15.34 9.35
N GLU A 299 -31.81 -14.53 9.69
CA GLU A 299 -31.64 -13.10 9.92
C GLU A 299 -30.72 -12.87 11.14
N PRO A 300 -29.86 -11.83 11.15
CA PRO A 300 -29.00 -11.52 12.29
C PRO A 300 -29.81 -11.14 13.53
N ASN A 301 -29.56 -11.83 14.65
CA ASN A 301 -30.15 -11.48 15.94
C ASN A 301 -29.27 -10.52 16.77
N LEU A 302 -27.99 -10.37 16.41
CA LEU A 302 -27.10 -9.35 16.96
C LEU A 302 -26.36 -8.64 15.82
N VAL A 303 -26.53 -7.32 15.73
CA VAL A 303 -25.77 -6.43 14.84
C VAL A 303 -24.99 -5.42 15.68
N VAL A 304 -23.68 -5.31 15.45
CA VAL A 304 -22.81 -4.29 16.04
C VAL A 304 -22.14 -3.49 14.92
N ASP A 305 -22.33 -2.19 14.91
CA ASP A 305 -21.84 -1.26 13.87
C ASP A 305 -21.12 -0.07 14.49
N SER A 306 -19.97 0.32 13.95
CA SER A 306 -19.27 1.58 14.28
C SER A 306 -19.07 1.80 15.79
N SER A 307 -18.89 0.72 16.56
CA SER A 307 -18.97 0.72 18.04
C SER A 307 -17.66 0.24 18.69
N THR A 308 -17.48 0.58 19.96
CA THR A 308 -16.31 0.16 20.76
C THR A 308 -16.75 -0.78 21.89
N ILE A 309 -16.14 -1.96 21.98
CA ILE A 309 -16.38 -2.96 23.01
C ILE A 309 -15.04 -3.24 23.72
N SER A 310 -14.84 -2.71 24.93
CA SER A 310 -13.51 -2.74 25.55
C SER A 310 -13.44 -2.89 27.07
N GLY A 311 -12.42 -3.60 27.57
CA GLY A 311 -12.22 -3.78 29.01
C GLY A 311 -13.31 -4.61 29.71
N ASN A 312 -14.10 -5.38 28.96
CA ASN A 312 -15.14 -6.25 29.51
C ASN A 312 -14.56 -7.63 29.89
N SER A 313 -15.21 -8.34 30.81
CA SER A 313 -14.74 -9.64 31.31
C SER A 313 -15.83 -10.71 31.35
N ALA A 314 -15.53 -11.92 30.85
CA ALA A 314 -16.37 -13.11 31.00
C ALA A 314 -15.58 -14.38 30.69
N PRO A 315 -15.84 -15.56 31.32
CA PRO A 315 -15.16 -16.81 30.98
C PRO A 315 -15.16 -17.17 29.48
N MET A 316 -16.22 -16.81 28.74
CA MET A 316 -16.32 -16.98 27.29
C MET A 316 -16.76 -15.68 26.59
N GLY A 317 -16.02 -15.23 25.58
CA GLY A 317 -16.40 -14.05 24.82
C GLY A 317 -16.33 -12.78 25.67
N GLY A 318 -15.12 -12.36 26.05
CA GLY A 318 -14.92 -11.25 26.98
C GLY A 318 -15.60 -9.96 26.48
N GLY A 319 -15.40 -9.63 25.20
CA GLY A 319 -16.18 -8.60 24.51
C GLY A 319 -17.55 -9.09 24.09
N ILE A 320 -17.61 -10.03 23.14
CA ILE A 320 -18.85 -10.62 22.59
C ILE A 320 -18.83 -12.14 22.78
N GLY A 321 -19.90 -12.69 23.38
CA GLY A 321 -20.11 -14.14 23.51
C GLY A 321 -21.40 -14.58 22.83
N ALA A 322 -21.30 -15.24 21.67
CA ALA A 322 -22.43 -15.77 20.91
C ALA A 322 -22.50 -17.30 21.06
N VAL A 323 -23.32 -17.78 22.00
CA VAL A 323 -23.37 -19.19 22.41
C VAL A 323 -24.79 -19.73 22.37
N SER A 324 -25.00 -20.80 21.58
CA SER A 324 -26.25 -21.56 21.56
C SER A 324 -26.08 -22.92 22.25
N ASN A 325 -27.08 -23.37 23.00
CA ASN A 325 -27.08 -24.70 23.62
C ASN A 325 -27.93 -25.71 22.80
N PRO A 326 -27.33 -26.68 22.09
CA PRO A 326 -28.08 -27.69 21.36
C PRO A 326 -28.67 -28.75 22.31
N GLY A 327 -29.97 -28.63 22.59
CA GLY A 327 -30.79 -29.74 23.09
C GLY A 327 -31.38 -29.60 24.50
N TYR A 328 -31.11 -28.51 25.22
CA TYR A 328 -31.64 -28.26 26.57
C TYR A 328 -32.85 -27.31 26.66
N GLY A 329 -33.44 -26.93 25.52
CA GLY A 329 -34.80 -26.36 25.51
C GLY A 329 -35.86 -27.43 25.88
N PRO A 330 -37.05 -27.03 26.36
CA PRO A 330 -38.13 -27.99 26.67
C PRO A 330 -38.56 -28.74 25.41
N GLN A 331 -38.18 -30.02 25.31
CA GLN A 331 -38.52 -30.89 24.17
C GLN A 331 -40.01 -31.26 24.17
N GLN A 332 -40.88 -30.36 23.71
CA GLN A 332 -42.21 -30.76 23.25
C GLN A 332 -42.10 -31.33 21.83
N ASN A 333 -42.55 -32.58 21.66
CA ASN A 333 -42.73 -33.24 20.36
C ASN A 333 -41.49 -33.36 19.44
N GLY A 334 -40.27 -33.35 20.00
CA GLY A 334 -39.04 -33.66 19.24
C GLY A 334 -38.60 -32.59 18.25
N ILE A 335 -39.04 -31.34 18.43
CA ILE A 335 -38.57 -30.15 17.71
C ILE A 335 -37.60 -29.40 18.63
N SER A 336 -36.44 -28.97 18.09
CA SER A 336 -35.52 -28.07 18.80
C SER A 336 -35.99 -26.63 18.57
N TYR A 337 -36.28 -25.89 19.64
CA TYR A 337 -36.98 -24.60 19.59
C TYR A 337 -36.07 -23.36 19.53
N THR A 338 -34.76 -23.54 19.35
CA THR A 338 -33.77 -22.46 19.23
C THR A 338 -33.02 -22.56 17.91
N GLY A 339 -33.06 -21.50 17.10
CA GLY A 339 -32.19 -21.36 15.93
C GLY A 339 -30.72 -21.10 16.32
N PRO A 340 -29.76 -21.29 15.39
CA PRO A 340 -28.39 -20.84 15.60
C PRO A 340 -28.35 -19.31 15.68
N ASN A 341 -27.48 -18.76 16.53
CA ASN A 341 -27.21 -17.31 16.52
C ASN A 341 -26.50 -16.94 15.22
N TYR A 342 -26.82 -15.76 14.68
CA TYR A 342 -26.09 -15.16 13.57
C TYR A 342 -25.64 -13.74 13.95
N LEU A 343 -24.33 -13.60 14.14
CA LEU A 343 -23.66 -12.36 14.56
C LEU A 343 -23.20 -11.57 13.34
N VAL A 344 -23.48 -10.26 13.32
CA VAL A 344 -22.85 -9.31 12.39
C VAL A 344 -22.10 -8.26 13.19
N VAL A 345 -20.79 -8.11 12.92
CA VAL A 345 -19.97 -7.02 13.45
C VAL A 345 -19.34 -6.28 12.27
N GLN A 346 -19.51 -4.97 12.22
CA GLN A 346 -18.93 -4.14 11.15
C GLN A 346 -18.32 -2.85 11.70
N ASP A 347 -17.22 -2.42 11.06
CA ASP A 347 -16.53 -1.14 11.29
C ASP A 347 -16.29 -0.81 12.79
N SER A 348 -16.11 -1.84 13.63
CA SER A 348 -16.11 -1.76 15.09
C SER A 348 -14.79 -2.19 15.71
N THR A 349 -14.48 -1.71 16.91
CA THR A 349 -13.29 -2.08 17.69
C THR A 349 -13.68 -2.92 18.91
N ILE A 350 -13.16 -4.15 18.99
CA ILE A 350 -13.33 -5.08 20.11
C ILE A 350 -11.94 -5.30 20.70
N GLY A 351 -11.63 -4.66 21.83
CA GLY A 351 -10.26 -4.71 22.35
C GLY A 351 -10.08 -4.56 23.85
N GLN A 352 -8.94 -5.02 24.36
CA GLN A 352 -8.63 -5.04 25.80
C GLN A 352 -9.65 -5.84 26.65
N ASN A 353 -10.42 -6.74 26.06
CA ASN A 353 -11.36 -7.60 26.79
C ASN A 353 -10.63 -8.85 27.32
N GLN A 354 -11.17 -9.44 28.40
CA GLN A 354 -10.58 -10.60 29.07
C GLN A 354 -11.56 -11.78 29.12
N ALA A 355 -11.07 -12.97 28.78
CA ALA A 355 -11.81 -14.22 28.96
C ALA A 355 -10.92 -15.38 29.37
N ASP A 356 -11.52 -16.55 29.59
CA ASP A 356 -10.77 -17.82 29.54
C ASP A 356 -10.69 -18.32 28.08
N TYR A 357 -11.79 -18.14 27.33
CA TYR A 357 -11.98 -18.58 25.96
C TYR A 357 -12.54 -17.44 25.09
N GLY A 358 -11.88 -17.08 23.98
CA GLY A 358 -12.36 -16.00 23.11
C GLY A 358 -12.33 -14.63 23.81
N GLY A 359 -11.13 -14.09 24.08
CA GLY A 359 -10.96 -12.83 24.82
C GLY A 359 -11.77 -11.67 24.21
N GLY A 360 -11.66 -11.48 22.89
CA GLY A 360 -12.49 -10.54 22.14
C GLY A 360 -13.87 -11.12 21.80
N VAL A 361 -13.90 -12.15 20.96
CA VAL A 361 -15.13 -12.77 20.44
C VAL A 361 -15.10 -14.28 20.64
N GLY A 362 -16.13 -14.84 21.29
CA GLY A 362 -16.34 -16.29 21.40
C GLY A 362 -17.64 -16.70 20.71
N VAL A 363 -17.58 -17.60 19.72
CA VAL A 363 -18.75 -18.13 19.01
C VAL A 363 -18.81 -19.65 19.15
N VAL A 364 -19.91 -20.15 19.72
CA VAL A 364 -20.12 -21.59 19.97
C VAL A 364 -21.53 -21.99 19.55
N TYR A 365 -21.64 -22.98 18.66
CA TYR A 365 -22.90 -23.37 18.00
C TYR A 365 -23.65 -22.21 17.31
N GLY A 366 -22.89 -21.24 16.78
CA GLY A 366 -23.40 -20.09 16.05
C GLY A 366 -22.69 -19.88 14.71
N SER A 367 -23.00 -18.78 14.04
CA SER A 367 -22.33 -18.34 12.82
C SER A 367 -22.25 -16.81 12.79
N GLY A 368 -21.49 -16.24 11.86
CA GLY A 368 -21.48 -14.79 11.70
C GLY A 368 -20.50 -14.24 10.68
N GLU A 369 -20.59 -12.93 10.49
CA GLU A 369 -19.72 -12.13 9.64
C GLU A 369 -19.10 -10.99 10.47
N ILE A 370 -17.78 -10.84 10.38
CA ILE A 370 -17.03 -9.71 10.93
C ILE A 370 -16.37 -9.00 9.73
N TYR A 371 -16.67 -7.71 9.56
CA TYR A 371 -16.26 -6.92 8.41
C TYR A 371 -15.60 -5.60 8.84
N GLY A 372 -14.48 -5.21 8.21
CA GLY A 372 -13.86 -3.88 8.41
C GLY A 372 -13.44 -3.55 9.86
N SER A 373 -13.42 -4.56 10.74
CA SER A 373 -13.38 -4.39 12.19
C SER A 373 -11.99 -4.68 12.76
N GLN A 374 -11.78 -4.31 14.02
CA GLN A 374 -10.53 -4.50 14.75
C GLN A 374 -10.78 -5.35 16.00
N ILE A 375 -10.09 -6.48 16.13
CA ILE A 375 -10.10 -7.34 17.31
C ILE A 375 -8.69 -7.28 17.90
N VAL A 376 -8.48 -6.40 18.90
CA VAL A 376 -7.14 -5.94 19.28
C VAL A 376 -6.83 -6.02 20.78
N ASP A 377 -5.62 -6.42 21.15
CA ASP A 377 -5.13 -6.45 22.54
C ASP A 377 -6.02 -7.25 23.52
N ASN A 378 -6.83 -8.20 23.04
CA ASN A 378 -7.66 -9.03 23.92
C ASN A 378 -6.85 -10.16 24.55
N THR A 379 -7.25 -10.60 25.74
CA THR A 379 -6.53 -11.60 26.54
C THR A 379 -7.41 -12.80 26.86
N ALA A 380 -6.93 -14.02 26.59
CA ALA A 380 -7.54 -15.27 27.03
C ALA A 380 -6.64 -16.01 28.04
N THR A 381 -7.19 -16.61 29.09
CA THR A 381 -6.41 -17.44 30.03
C THR A 381 -6.14 -18.85 29.48
N VAL A 382 -6.99 -19.38 28.58
CA VAL A 382 -6.88 -20.74 28.02
C VAL A 382 -6.67 -20.76 26.49
N SER A 383 -7.54 -20.16 25.68
CA SER A 383 -7.40 -20.21 24.20
C SER A 383 -8.23 -19.15 23.46
N GLY A 384 -7.76 -18.71 22.29
CA GLY A 384 -8.44 -17.73 21.45
C GLY A 384 -8.38 -16.34 22.08
N GLY A 385 -7.19 -15.72 22.12
CA GLY A 385 -7.03 -14.38 22.68
C GLY A 385 -7.94 -13.36 21.98
N GLY A 386 -7.91 -13.30 20.66
CA GLY A 386 -8.81 -12.48 19.85
C GLY A 386 -10.16 -13.16 19.62
N VAL A 387 -10.16 -14.29 18.91
CA VAL A 387 -11.36 -15.01 18.46
C VAL A 387 -11.29 -16.48 18.84
N LEU A 388 -12.42 -17.03 19.30
CA LEU A 388 -12.64 -18.47 19.42
C LEU A 388 -13.89 -18.89 18.64
N PHE A 389 -13.75 -19.93 17.81
CA PHE A 389 -14.82 -20.57 17.06
C PHE A 389 -14.89 -22.07 17.37
N ALA A 390 -16.05 -22.55 17.80
CA ALA A 390 -16.25 -23.96 18.12
C ALA A 390 -17.63 -24.46 17.71
N ASN A 391 -17.69 -25.39 16.76
CA ASN A 391 -18.92 -26.13 16.47
C ASN A 391 -18.75 -27.67 16.45
N PRO A 392 -18.99 -28.33 17.60
CA PRO A 392 -18.94 -29.79 17.73
C PRO A 392 -19.85 -30.62 16.81
N GLY A 393 -20.92 -30.03 16.24
CA GLY A 393 -21.96 -30.79 15.54
C GLY A 393 -21.67 -31.11 14.08
N GLY A 394 -20.83 -30.29 13.44
CA GLY A 394 -20.62 -30.27 12.00
C GLY A 394 -19.30 -30.89 11.57
N ARG A 395 -19.30 -32.21 11.28
CA ARG A 395 -18.28 -32.78 10.37
C ARG A 395 -18.52 -32.25 8.96
N ALA A 396 -17.98 -31.07 8.66
CA ALA A 396 -18.04 -30.48 7.34
C ALA A 396 -17.29 -31.39 6.35
N SER A 397 -18.01 -31.97 5.39
CA SER A 397 -17.39 -32.54 4.20
C SER A 397 -16.83 -31.40 3.36
N ALA A 398 -15.53 -31.43 3.06
CA ALA A 398 -14.84 -30.37 2.33
C ALA A 398 -15.56 -30.00 1.01
N PRO A 399 -15.83 -28.71 0.75
CA PRO A 399 -16.13 -28.24 -0.61
C PRO A 399 -14.89 -28.46 -1.48
N ALA A 400 -15.08 -28.85 -2.74
CA ALA A 400 -13.95 -29.03 -3.66
C ALA A 400 -13.27 -27.66 -3.94
N PRO A 401 -11.92 -27.55 -3.92
CA PRO A 401 -11.23 -26.27 -4.09
C PRO A 401 -11.35 -25.65 -5.49
N GLU A 402 -11.90 -26.39 -6.46
CA GLU A 402 -11.83 -26.05 -7.89
C GLU A 402 -13.23 -25.91 -8.51
N SER A 403 -13.85 -24.75 -8.34
CA SER A 403 -14.71 -24.19 -9.40
C SER A 403 -14.92 -22.69 -9.24
N ARG A 404 -14.88 -21.97 -10.37
CA ARG A 404 -15.20 -20.55 -10.44
C ARG A 404 -16.71 -20.37 -10.21
N GLY A 405 -17.11 -20.13 -8.97
CA GLY A 405 -18.49 -19.81 -8.60
C GLY A 405 -18.89 -20.35 -7.24
N PHE A 406 -19.33 -19.46 -6.35
CA PHE A 406 -20.13 -19.83 -5.19
C PHE A 406 -21.44 -20.45 -5.70
N ASP A 407 -21.53 -21.79 -5.72
CA ASP A 407 -22.65 -22.53 -6.32
C ASP A 407 -23.91 -22.45 -5.43
N ARG A 408 -24.62 -21.32 -5.54
CA ARG A 408 -25.82 -20.97 -4.75
C ARG A 408 -27.04 -21.88 -5.01
N GLU A 409 -26.93 -22.87 -5.90
CA GLU A 409 -28.08 -23.62 -6.42
C GLU A 409 -28.36 -24.96 -5.70
N ARG A 410 -27.48 -25.42 -4.82
CA ARG A 410 -27.71 -26.65 -4.03
C ARG A 410 -28.04 -26.31 -2.58
N GLY A 411 -29.33 -26.15 -2.30
CA GLY A 411 -29.89 -25.76 -1.00
C GLY A 411 -29.70 -26.77 0.15
N TYR A 412 -28.45 -27.05 0.50
CA TYR A 412 -28.03 -27.52 1.81
C TYR A 412 -27.63 -26.30 2.64
N TYR A 413 -28.02 -26.30 3.92
CA TYR A 413 -27.52 -25.30 4.89
C TYR A 413 -26.00 -25.26 4.84
N GLN A 414 -25.42 -24.05 4.77
CA GLN A 414 -23.99 -23.85 4.99
C GLN A 414 -23.64 -24.42 6.37
N PRO A 415 -22.52 -25.17 6.51
CA PRO A 415 -22.05 -25.58 7.83
C PRO A 415 -21.74 -24.33 8.67
N GLU A 416 -21.97 -24.44 9.96
CA GLU A 416 -21.86 -23.31 10.88
C GLU A 416 -20.45 -22.69 10.78
N SER A 417 -20.40 -21.41 10.40
CA SER A 417 -19.17 -20.76 9.95
C SER A 417 -19.04 -19.30 10.39
N LEU A 418 -17.80 -18.83 10.45
CA LEU A 418 -17.43 -17.46 10.81
C LEU A 418 -16.52 -16.87 9.73
N GLN A 419 -16.93 -15.76 9.13
CA GLN A 419 -16.13 -15.06 8.13
C GLN A 419 -15.56 -13.77 8.70
N LEU A 420 -14.25 -13.57 8.58
CA LEU A 420 -13.54 -12.33 8.91
C LEU A 420 -13.05 -11.71 7.61
N SER A 421 -13.61 -10.57 7.23
CA SER A 421 -13.30 -9.86 5.98
C SER A 421 -12.74 -8.48 6.26
N TYR A 422 -11.57 -8.16 5.72
CA TYR A 422 -10.88 -6.88 5.97
C TYR A 422 -10.80 -6.52 7.47
N THR A 423 -10.67 -7.55 8.30
CA THR A 423 -10.68 -7.46 9.76
C THR A 423 -9.28 -7.70 10.27
N ALA A 424 -8.83 -6.84 11.18
CA ALA A 424 -7.55 -7.00 11.86
C ALA A 424 -7.76 -7.77 13.17
N VAL A 425 -6.97 -8.83 13.40
CA VAL A 425 -6.94 -9.61 14.64
C VAL A 425 -5.53 -9.52 15.18
N ASP A 426 -5.22 -8.41 15.85
CA ASP A 426 -3.84 -7.99 16.10
C ASP A 426 -3.52 -7.82 17.60
N GLY A 427 -2.32 -8.20 18.03
CA GLY A 427 -1.84 -7.99 19.42
C GLY A 427 -2.53 -8.82 20.51
N ASN A 428 -3.41 -9.77 20.15
CA ASN A 428 -4.15 -10.57 21.12
C ASN A 428 -3.27 -11.69 21.72
N GLN A 429 -3.55 -12.08 22.96
CA GLN A 429 -2.67 -12.99 23.71
C GLN A 429 -3.40 -14.09 24.48
N VAL A 430 -2.74 -15.24 24.62
CA VAL A 430 -3.13 -16.32 25.55
C VAL A 430 -2.09 -16.43 26.67
N GLN A 431 -2.53 -16.51 27.93
CA GLN A 431 -1.62 -16.53 29.11
C GLN A 431 -1.38 -17.92 29.72
N ALA A 432 -2.25 -18.90 29.44
CA ALA A 432 -2.13 -20.33 29.80
C ALA A 432 -1.89 -20.64 31.30
N GLU A 433 -2.94 -20.48 32.14
CA GLU A 433 -2.88 -20.88 33.55
C GLU A 433 -3.31 -22.35 33.81
N GLU A 434 -4.21 -22.93 33.00
CA GLU A 434 -4.74 -24.29 33.21
C GLU A 434 -4.16 -25.37 32.26
N ARG A 435 -3.67 -26.48 32.83
CA ARG A 435 -3.32 -27.69 32.07
C ARG A 435 -4.47 -28.70 32.10
N GLY A 436 -5.01 -29.08 30.93
CA GLY A 436 -5.93 -30.22 30.84
C GLY A 436 -6.86 -30.26 29.61
N PHE A 437 -7.10 -29.14 28.94
CA PHE A 437 -8.01 -29.05 27.80
C PHE A 437 -7.29 -29.10 26.44
N PRO A 438 -7.98 -29.55 25.36
CA PRO A 438 -7.44 -29.46 24.01
C PRO A 438 -7.07 -28.01 23.69
N PHE A 439 -5.88 -27.78 23.11
CA PHE A 439 -5.41 -26.46 22.70
C PHE A 439 -5.31 -25.39 23.81
N SER A 440 -5.25 -25.80 25.09
CA SER A 440 -4.87 -24.87 26.16
C SER A 440 -3.49 -24.29 25.88
N GLY A 441 -3.38 -22.95 25.93
CA GLY A 441 -2.17 -22.20 25.59
C GLY A 441 -1.89 -22.06 24.09
N ALA A 442 -2.90 -22.21 23.24
CA ALA A 442 -2.81 -22.03 21.78
C ALA A 442 -3.88 -21.07 21.24
N GLY A 443 -3.62 -20.47 20.08
CA GLY A 443 -4.54 -19.53 19.42
C GLY A 443 -4.50 -18.13 20.02
N GLY A 444 -3.40 -17.40 19.82
CA GLY A 444 -3.27 -16.01 20.29
C GLY A 444 -4.28 -15.10 19.60
N GLY A 445 -4.27 -15.08 18.27
CA GLY A 445 -5.25 -14.38 17.45
C GLY A 445 -6.55 -15.17 17.35
N ILE A 446 -6.53 -16.31 16.66
CA ILE A 446 -7.73 -17.08 16.29
C ILE A 446 -7.59 -18.54 16.73
N SER A 447 -8.60 -19.06 17.43
CA SER A 447 -8.70 -20.47 17.83
C SER A 447 -9.93 -21.16 17.25
N ILE A 448 -9.71 -22.21 16.46
CA ILE A 448 -10.75 -22.97 15.75
C ILE A 448 -10.72 -24.39 16.28
N PHE A 449 -11.75 -24.78 17.05
CA PHE A 449 -11.87 -26.15 17.54
C PHE A 449 -12.50 -27.07 16.49
N GLN A 450 -13.65 -26.66 15.94
CA GLN A 450 -14.40 -27.34 14.88
C GLN A 450 -15.30 -26.34 14.13
N GLY A 451 -15.74 -26.69 12.93
CA GLY A 451 -16.51 -25.82 12.02
C GLY A 451 -15.61 -25.11 10.99
N ALA A 452 -16.13 -24.10 10.28
CA ALA A 452 -15.40 -23.43 9.19
C ALA A 452 -15.14 -21.93 9.46
N VAL A 453 -13.91 -21.48 9.23
CA VAL A 453 -13.52 -20.06 9.32
C VAL A 453 -12.88 -19.58 8.02
N TYR A 454 -13.30 -18.41 7.55
CA TYR A 454 -12.81 -17.79 6.31
C TYR A 454 -12.19 -16.43 6.62
N LEU A 455 -10.91 -16.27 6.31
CA LEU A 455 -10.17 -15.01 6.37
C LEU A 455 -10.03 -14.46 4.94
N VAL A 456 -10.51 -13.24 4.70
CA VAL A 456 -10.60 -12.64 3.36
C VAL A 456 -10.13 -11.20 3.40
N GLY A 457 -8.93 -10.90 2.88
CA GLY A 457 -8.36 -9.55 3.00
C GLY A 457 -8.01 -9.17 4.46
N ALA A 458 -7.93 -10.16 5.36
CA ALA A 458 -7.78 -9.95 6.80
C ALA A 458 -6.30 -9.86 7.22
N SER A 459 -6.06 -9.40 8.45
CA SER A 459 -4.74 -9.47 9.08
C SER A 459 -4.81 -10.17 10.43
N VAL A 460 -3.76 -10.91 10.76
CA VAL A 460 -3.59 -11.64 12.03
C VAL A 460 -2.16 -11.40 12.51
N ASN A 461 -1.91 -10.25 13.15
CA ASN A 461 -0.55 -9.76 13.37
C ASN A 461 -0.16 -9.66 14.86
N GLY A 462 1.09 -9.97 15.20
CA GLY A 462 1.65 -9.67 16.53
C GLY A 462 0.96 -10.38 17.70
N ASN A 463 0.16 -11.41 17.45
CA ASN A 463 -0.53 -12.16 18.49
C ASN A 463 0.42 -13.16 19.18
N SER A 464 0.10 -13.55 20.42
CA SER A 464 0.99 -14.38 21.24
C SER A 464 0.28 -15.58 21.86
N ALA A 465 0.85 -16.77 21.70
CA ALA A 465 0.46 -17.98 22.39
C ALA A 465 1.70 -18.73 22.93
N PRO A 466 1.66 -19.28 24.15
CA PRO A 466 2.83 -19.92 24.78
C PRO A 466 3.20 -21.29 24.20
N TYR A 467 2.32 -21.92 23.42
CA TYR A 467 2.60 -23.20 22.76
C TYR A 467 2.54 -23.10 21.23
N PHE A 468 1.35 -22.95 20.64
CA PHE A 468 1.13 -23.11 19.19
C PHE A 468 0.10 -22.12 18.64
N GLY A 469 0.21 -21.81 17.35
CA GLY A 469 -0.74 -20.96 16.64
C GLY A 469 -0.88 -19.59 17.32
N GLY A 470 0.25 -18.87 17.44
CA GLY A 470 0.24 -17.47 17.86
C GLY A 470 -0.76 -16.66 17.05
N GLY A 471 -0.70 -16.75 15.72
CA GLY A 471 -1.70 -16.21 14.82
C GLY A 471 -2.99 -17.03 14.82
N LEU A 472 -2.94 -18.24 14.26
CA LEU A 472 -4.10 -19.12 14.09
C LEU A 472 -3.81 -20.56 14.52
N VAL A 473 -4.75 -21.16 15.27
CA VAL A 473 -4.79 -22.60 15.55
C VAL A 473 -6.06 -23.23 14.99
N ASN A 474 -5.92 -24.32 14.22
CA ASN A 474 -7.01 -25.12 13.66
C ASN A 474 -6.93 -26.56 14.19
N GLY A 475 -7.73 -26.86 15.21
CA GLY A 475 -7.69 -28.08 15.99
C GLY A 475 -8.62 -29.22 15.52
N GLY A 476 -9.25 -29.07 14.35
CA GLY A 476 -10.21 -30.05 13.82
C GLY A 476 -11.31 -29.46 12.91
N GLY A 477 -11.18 -28.21 12.47
CA GLY A 477 -12.09 -27.53 11.56
C GLY A 477 -11.49 -27.30 10.16
N TYR A 478 -12.16 -26.43 9.41
CA TYR A 478 -11.71 -25.91 8.12
C TYR A 478 -11.33 -24.45 8.27
N ALA A 479 -10.16 -24.07 7.79
CA ALA A 479 -9.68 -22.69 7.83
C ALA A 479 -9.17 -22.29 6.45
N VAL A 480 -9.64 -21.17 5.91
CA VAL A 480 -9.20 -20.65 4.61
C VAL A 480 -8.69 -19.22 4.76
N ALA A 481 -7.47 -18.97 4.28
CA ALA A 481 -6.84 -17.65 4.23
C ALA A 481 -6.70 -17.19 2.77
N PHE A 482 -7.53 -16.24 2.34
CA PHE A 482 -7.44 -15.61 1.01
C PHE A 482 -7.00 -14.16 1.14
N ASN A 483 -5.93 -13.76 0.42
CA ASN A 483 -5.38 -12.40 0.50
C ASN A 483 -5.19 -11.93 1.96
N THR A 484 -4.66 -12.81 2.80
CA THR A 484 -4.57 -12.60 4.25
C THR A 484 -3.12 -12.47 4.66
N VAL A 485 -2.82 -11.58 5.61
CA VAL A 485 -1.49 -11.43 6.19
C VAL A 485 -1.49 -12.03 7.58
N ILE A 486 -0.63 -13.02 7.83
CA ILE A 486 -0.43 -13.64 9.15
C ILE A 486 1.03 -13.38 9.54
N ASN A 487 1.30 -12.31 10.28
CA ASN A 487 2.67 -11.89 10.52
C ASN A 487 3.03 -11.63 11.99
N THR A 488 4.33 -11.64 12.28
CA THR A 488 4.91 -11.22 13.58
C THR A 488 4.36 -11.94 14.83
N ASN A 489 3.69 -13.09 14.66
CA ASN A 489 3.06 -13.80 15.77
C ASN A 489 4.07 -14.66 16.56
N SER A 490 3.91 -14.69 17.88
CA SER A 490 4.70 -15.50 18.83
C SER A 490 3.94 -16.77 19.20
N GLY A 491 4.59 -17.93 19.09
CA GLY A 491 3.93 -19.24 19.07
C GLY A 491 3.58 -19.74 17.66
N GLY A 492 4.09 -19.06 16.63
CA GLY A 492 3.94 -19.42 15.21
C GLY A 492 2.77 -18.76 14.49
N GLY A 493 2.84 -18.70 13.16
CA GLY A 493 1.79 -18.13 12.32
C GLY A 493 0.54 -19.00 12.31
N VAL A 494 0.66 -20.24 11.81
CA VAL A 494 -0.44 -21.20 11.67
C VAL A 494 -0.08 -22.55 12.26
N TYR A 495 -0.97 -23.14 13.05
CA TYR A 495 -0.90 -24.53 13.49
C TYR A 495 -2.20 -25.27 13.13
N SER A 496 -2.10 -26.44 12.50
CA SER A 496 -3.24 -27.26 12.05
C SER A 496 -3.06 -28.72 12.49
N SER A 497 -4.07 -29.35 13.10
CA SER A 497 -3.98 -30.74 13.59
C SER A 497 -5.30 -31.52 13.60
N ASN A 498 -5.27 -32.78 14.07
CA ASN A 498 -6.45 -33.66 14.22
C ASN A 498 -7.24 -33.97 12.94
N GLY A 499 -6.63 -33.88 11.75
CA GLY A 499 -7.34 -34.09 10.49
C GLY A 499 -8.13 -32.87 10.00
N SER A 500 -7.79 -31.69 10.49
CA SER A 500 -8.22 -30.41 9.94
C SER A 500 -7.72 -30.18 8.50
N LEU A 501 -8.33 -29.21 7.83
CA LEU A 501 -7.85 -28.70 6.54
C LEU A 501 -7.57 -27.20 6.68
N PHE A 502 -6.34 -26.79 6.38
CA PHE A 502 -5.96 -25.39 6.22
C PHE A 502 -5.66 -25.11 4.74
N GLY A 503 -6.41 -24.21 4.13
CA GLY A 503 -6.14 -23.71 2.78
C GLY A 503 -5.63 -22.28 2.83
N THR A 504 -4.62 -21.94 2.05
CA THR A 504 -4.20 -20.55 1.87
C THR A 504 -3.98 -20.24 0.39
N MET A 505 -4.46 -19.07 -0.04
CA MET A 505 -4.39 -18.61 -1.42
C MET A 505 -4.04 -17.12 -1.49
N ALA A 506 -2.99 -16.77 -2.23
CA ALA A 506 -2.55 -15.39 -2.43
C ALA A 506 -2.33 -14.62 -1.12
N SER A 507 -1.77 -15.30 -0.10
CA SER A 507 -1.58 -14.78 1.26
C SER A 507 -0.11 -14.78 1.65
N THR A 508 0.25 -13.97 2.66
CA THR A 508 1.62 -13.87 3.20
C THR A 508 1.64 -14.33 4.66
N ILE A 509 2.52 -15.28 4.98
CA ILE A 509 2.79 -15.77 6.33
C ILE A 509 4.23 -15.41 6.69
N SER A 510 4.46 -14.35 7.47
CA SER A 510 5.82 -13.81 7.61
C SER A 510 6.27 -13.30 8.98
N GLY A 511 7.56 -13.39 9.29
CA GLY A 511 8.12 -12.89 10.54
C GLY A 511 7.59 -13.55 11.83
N ASN A 512 6.92 -14.70 11.73
CA ASN A 512 6.37 -15.41 12.89
C ASN A 512 7.43 -16.28 13.57
N SER A 513 7.35 -16.47 14.89
CA SER A 513 8.35 -17.21 15.67
C SER A 513 7.71 -18.29 16.56
N ALA A 514 8.26 -19.51 16.59
CA ALA A 514 7.73 -20.62 17.39
C ALA A 514 8.75 -21.64 17.92
N ALA A 515 8.34 -22.41 18.93
CA ALA A 515 9.09 -23.55 19.44
C ALA A 515 9.09 -24.81 18.54
N GLN A 516 8.37 -24.78 17.40
CA GLN A 516 8.37 -25.86 16.40
C GLN A 516 8.53 -25.30 14.98
N ALA A 517 7.46 -24.75 14.38
CA ALA A 517 7.50 -24.13 13.07
C ALA A 517 7.12 -22.64 13.15
N GLY A 518 7.96 -21.76 12.60
CA GLY A 518 7.70 -20.32 12.61
C GLY A 518 6.46 -19.96 11.80
N GLY A 519 6.47 -20.28 10.50
CA GLY A 519 5.38 -19.95 9.60
C GLY A 519 4.15 -20.83 9.81
N LEU A 520 4.25 -22.12 9.45
CA LEU A 520 3.12 -23.03 9.39
C LEU A 520 3.48 -24.47 9.82
N HIS A 521 2.69 -25.05 10.71
CA HIS A 521 2.83 -26.41 11.22
C HIS A 521 1.57 -27.24 10.98
N CYS A 522 1.71 -28.35 10.27
CA CYS A 522 0.63 -29.29 9.96
C CYS A 522 0.95 -30.65 10.57
N MET A 523 0.22 -30.98 11.64
CA MET A 523 0.51 -32.14 12.49
C MET A 523 -0.48 -33.29 12.25
N GLY A 524 0.07 -34.47 11.97
CA GLY A 524 -0.69 -35.71 12.00
C GLY A 524 -1.44 -36.00 10.69
N TYR A 525 -2.77 -36.00 10.73
CA TYR A 525 -3.60 -36.19 9.54
C TYR A 525 -4.12 -34.87 8.94
N ALA A 526 -3.65 -33.72 9.46
CA ALA A 526 -4.06 -32.42 8.94
C ALA A 526 -3.50 -32.19 7.53
N GLN A 527 -4.33 -31.66 6.63
CA GLN A 527 -3.94 -31.30 5.28
C GLN A 527 -3.74 -29.78 5.19
N CYS A 528 -2.67 -29.37 4.52
CA CYS A 528 -2.32 -27.98 4.31
C CYS A 528 -2.06 -27.68 2.83
N ASP A 529 -2.99 -26.99 2.20
CA ASP A 529 -2.93 -26.64 0.78
C ASP A 529 -2.53 -25.17 0.65
N ILE A 530 -1.32 -24.91 0.14
CA ILE A 530 -0.68 -23.60 0.12
C ILE A 530 -0.50 -23.19 -1.34
N LYS A 531 -1.25 -22.20 -1.81
CA LYS A 531 -1.30 -21.81 -3.24
C LYS A 531 -1.01 -20.33 -3.44
N TYR A 532 -0.24 -19.95 -4.46
CA TYR A 532 0.02 -18.54 -4.83
C TYR A 532 0.58 -17.67 -3.68
N SER A 533 1.18 -18.29 -2.67
CA SER A 533 1.42 -17.69 -1.35
C SER A 533 2.90 -17.40 -1.09
N GLU A 534 3.15 -16.58 -0.08
CA GLU A 534 4.49 -16.22 0.40
C GLU A 534 4.66 -16.69 1.85
N ILE A 535 5.78 -17.33 2.15
CA ILE A 535 6.16 -17.74 3.50
C ILE A 535 7.58 -17.23 3.77
N SER A 536 7.70 -16.09 4.46
CA SER A 536 8.94 -15.32 4.52
C SER A 536 9.42 -14.98 5.94
N ASP A 537 10.73 -14.99 6.18
CA ASP A 537 11.37 -14.49 7.41
C ASP A 537 10.85 -15.11 8.74
N ASN A 538 10.26 -16.31 8.71
CA ASN A 538 9.74 -16.96 9.91
C ASN A 538 10.84 -17.77 10.63
N GLU A 539 10.77 -17.85 11.97
CA GLU A 539 11.75 -18.53 12.82
C GLU A 539 11.13 -19.72 13.59
N GLY A 540 11.73 -20.91 13.51
CA GLY A 540 11.23 -22.07 14.25
C GLY A 540 12.30 -23.09 14.66
N ALA A 541 12.19 -23.63 15.87
CA ALA A 541 13.19 -24.56 16.41
C ALA A 541 13.28 -25.92 15.66
N ILE A 542 12.33 -26.24 14.79
CA ILE A 542 12.36 -27.37 13.85
C ILE A 542 12.40 -26.84 12.42
N ALA A 543 11.40 -26.07 11.99
CA ALA A 543 11.34 -25.49 10.66
C ALA A 543 11.11 -23.97 10.72
N GLY A 544 11.78 -23.20 9.88
CA GLY A 544 11.48 -21.77 9.75
C GLY A 544 10.12 -21.56 9.08
N GLY A 545 10.03 -21.95 7.80
CA GLY A 545 8.83 -21.76 6.99
C GLY A 545 7.71 -22.75 7.29
N VAL A 546 7.87 -24.01 6.86
CA VAL A 546 6.82 -25.04 6.87
C VAL A 546 7.28 -26.33 7.55
N LEU A 547 6.46 -26.87 8.45
CA LEU A 547 6.61 -28.19 9.06
C LEU A 547 5.39 -29.06 8.79
N ILE A 548 5.58 -30.21 8.15
CA ILE A 548 4.55 -31.23 7.92
C ILE A 548 5.03 -32.53 8.59
N GLU A 549 4.30 -33.00 9.60
CA GLU A 549 4.66 -34.15 10.44
C GLU A 549 3.77 -35.38 10.24
N PRO A 550 4.31 -36.61 10.42
CA PRO A 550 3.57 -37.85 10.22
C PRO A 550 2.28 -37.97 11.04
N GLY A 551 1.32 -38.69 10.47
CA GLY A 551 0.17 -39.27 11.17
C GLY A 551 0.57 -40.20 12.32
N GLY A 552 0.79 -39.64 13.51
CA GLY A 552 1.07 -40.40 14.72
C GLY A 552 0.00 -41.45 15.03
N GLN A 553 0.41 -42.64 15.49
CA GLN A 553 -0.53 -43.68 15.91
C GLN A 553 -1.31 -43.24 17.15
N TYR A 554 -2.53 -42.74 16.96
CA TYR A 554 -3.51 -42.72 18.04
C TYR A 554 -3.74 -44.15 18.55
N ALA A 555 -3.85 -44.29 19.87
CA ALA A 555 -3.97 -45.59 20.53
C ALA A 555 -5.14 -46.40 19.94
N ALA A 556 -4.90 -47.70 19.73
CA ALA A 556 -5.84 -48.62 19.09
C ALA A 556 -7.23 -48.59 19.77
N GLY A 557 -8.18 -47.89 19.15
CA GLY A 557 -9.52 -47.68 19.70
C GLY A 557 -10.34 -46.57 19.04
N SER A 558 -9.71 -45.54 18.46
CA SER A 558 -10.43 -44.51 17.68
C SER A 558 -10.54 -44.90 16.20
N GLU A 559 -11.76 -44.97 15.68
CA GLU A 559 -12.04 -45.14 14.25
C GLU A 559 -11.80 -43.81 13.49
N ALA A 560 -10.53 -43.43 13.33
CA ALA A 560 -10.13 -42.49 12.30
C ALA A 560 -10.35 -43.15 10.92
N PRO A 561 -10.85 -42.43 9.89
CA PRO A 561 -11.07 -42.99 8.57
C PRO A 561 -9.76 -43.53 7.97
N ARG A 562 -9.69 -44.85 7.77
CA ARG A 562 -8.62 -45.46 6.97
C ARG A 562 -8.81 -45.04 5.51
N GLY A 563 -8.15 -43.98 5.07
CA GLY A 563 -8.21 -43.52 3.68
C GLY A 563 -7.85 -42.07 3.38
N LEU A 564 -7.60 -41.21 4.39
CA LEU A 564 -7.18 -39.82 4.19
C LEU A 564 -5.85 -39.56 4.90
N GLY A 565 -4.75 -40.02 4.29
CA GLY A 565 -3.45 -39.38 4.50
C GLY A 565 -3.36 -38.22 3.52
N GLY A 566 -3.59 -37.00 4.00
CA GLY A 566 -3.58 -35.81 3.15
C GLY A 566 -2.17 -35.43 2.74
N ASN A 567 -1.77 -35.81 1.53
CA ASN A 567 -0.57 -35.30 0.87
C ASN A 567 -0.71 -33.78 0.73
N SER A 568 -0.04 -33.03 1.59
CA SER A 568 -0.14 -31.57 1.61
C SER A 568 0.56 -30.97 0.39
N GLU A 569 -0.09 -30.02 -0.28
CA GLU A 569 0.37 -29.46 -1.55
C GLU A 569 0.81 -28.00 -1.38
N LEU A 570 2.04 -27.71 -1.79
CA LEU A 570 2.59 -26.37 -1.95
C LEU A 570 2.66 -26.08 -3.46
N PHE A 571 2.02 -25.01 -3.92
CA PHE A 571 1.79 -24.74 -5.34
C PHE A 571 2.00 -23.26 -5.67
N ASN A 572 2.81 -22.91 -6.68
CA ASN A 572 3.08 -21.51 -7.06
C ASN A 572 3.42 -20.65 -5.81
N THR A 573 4.35 -21.10 -4.97
CA THR A 573 4.60 -20.51 -3.65
C THR A 573 6.08 -20.14 -3.49
N THR A 574 6.37 -19.03 -2.82
CA THR A 574 7.73 -18.58 -2.50
C THR A 574 7.99 -18.72 -1.01
N ILE A 575 9.05 -19.43 -0.64
CA ILE A 575 9.47 -19.69 0.74
C ILE A 575 10.91 -19.15 0.90
N SER A 576 11.06 -18.03 1.61
CA SER A 576 12.32 -17.28 1.62
C SER A 576 12.72 -16.69 2.98
N GLY A 577 14.03 -16.57 3.24
CA GLY A 577 14.56 -15.93 4.45
C GLY A 577 14.25 -16.62 5.78
N ASN A 578 13.53 -17.75 5.77
CA ASN A 578 13.10 -18.43 6.99
C ASN A 578 14.29 -19.09 7.72
N VAL A 579 14.24 -19.11 9.06
CA VAL A 579 15.31 -19.61 9.93
C VAL A 579 14.82 -20.81 10.74
N GLY A 580 15.50 -21.95 10.63
CA GLY A 580 15.06 -23.22 11.20
C GLY A 580 16.13 -24.02 11.94
N GLY A 581 15.72 -24.80 12.94
CA GLY A 581 16.64 -25.68 13.67
C GLY A 581 17.02 -26.96 12.91
N GLN A 582 16.08 -27.54 12.14
CA GLN A 582 16.27 -28.74 11.30
C GLN A 582 16.19 -28.43 9.79
N ALA A 583 15.22 -27.62 9.38
CA ALA A 583 15.09 -27.12 8.01
C ALA A 583 14.84 -25.60 8.01
N GLY A 584 15.63 -24.82 7.26
CA GLY A 584 15.34 -23.39 7.11
C GLY A 584 13.97 -23.17 6.47
N GLY A 585 13.79 -23.70 5.26
CA GLY A 585 12.56 -23.57 4.47
C GLY A 585 11.45 -24.54 4.89
N VAL A 586 11.58 -25.82 4.52
CA VAL A 586 10.52 -26.83 4.62
C VAL A 586 11.05 -28.12 5.27
N HIS A 587 10.40 -28.59 6.33
CA HIS A 587 10.52 -29.96 6.82
C HIS A 587 9.22 -30.69 6.51
N MET A 588 9.30 -31.79 5.76
CA MET A 588 8.14 -32.51 5.22
C MET A 588 8.20 -34.03 5.39
N ASP A 589 7.05 -34.61 5.70
CA ASP A 589 6.73 -36.03 5.66
C ASP A 589 5.52 -36.22 4.72
N ASP A 590 5.70 -36.94 3.62
CA ASP A 590 4.67 -37.22 2.59
C ASP A 590 3.93 -35.96 2.08
N ALA A 591 4.67 -35.05 1.41
CA ALA A 591 4.13 -33.83 0.81
C ALA A 591 4.64 -33.56 -0.62
N THR A 592 3.96 -32.65 -1.34
CA THR A 592 4.24 -32.32 -2.75
C THR A 592 4.45 -30.83 -2.95
N LEU A 593 5.54 -30.45 -3.64
CA LEU A 593 5.82 -29.07 -4.03
C LEU A 593 5.79 -28.97 -5.58
N LEU A 594 4.95 -28.07 -6.07
CA LEU A 594 4.76 -27.78 -7.50
C LEU A 594 5.05 -26.30 -7.75
N TYR A 595 5.82 -25.98 -8.79
CA TYR A 595 6.03 -24.59 -9.24
C TYR A 595 6.48 -23.66 -8.09
N THR A 596 7.36 -24.11 -7.21
CA THR A 596 7.63 -23.46 -5.91
C THR A 596 9.09 -23.02 -5.82
N THR A 597 9.37 -21.89 -5.18
CA THR A 597 10.74 -21.38 -4.96
C THR A 597 11.06 -21.42 -3.48
N VAL A 598 12.05 -22.23 -3.07
CA VAL A 598 12.57 -22.35 -1.70
C VAL A 598 14.01 -21.83 -1.70
N ALA A 599 14.21 -20.56 -1.34
CA ALA A 599 15.52 -19.91 -1.48
C ALA A 599 15.90 -19.04 -0.27
N PHE A 600 17.20 -18.81 -0.04
CA PHE A 600 17.71 -17.93 1.02
C PHE A 600 17.30 -18.30 2.46
N ASN A 601 16.77 -19.50 2.69
CA ASN A 601 16.43 -19.99 4.02
C ASN A 601 17.69 -20.51 4.74
N SER A 602 17.71 -20.44 6.08
CA SER A 602 18.88 -20.77 6.88
C SER A 602 18.59 -21.80 7.96
N GLN A 603 19.38 -22.88 8.00
CA GLN A 603 19.41 -23.83 9.11
C GLN A 603 20.51 -23.43 10.10
N VAL A 604 20.11 -23.14 11.34
CA VAL A 604 21.00 -22.77 12.46
C VAL A 604 20.97 -23.85 13.55
N ALA A 605 22.15 -24.23 14.05
CA ALA A 605 22.30 -25.41 14.89
C ALA A 605 22.13 -25.10 16.38
N ALA A 606 20.88 -25.06 16.82
CA ALA A 606 20.51 -25.60 18.11
C ALA A 606 19.02 -25.96 18.13
N ASN A 607 18.66 -27.20 17.79
CA ASN A 607 17.36 -27.71 18.24
C ASN A 607 17.40 -27.84 19.77
N PRO A 608 16.69 -26.98 20.54
CA PRO A 608 16.77 -26.99 22.00
C PRO A 608 16.15 -28.25 22.61
N THR A 609 15.32 -28.97 21.83
CA THR A 609 14.67 -30.21 22.26
C THR A 609 15.58 -31.44 22.20
N GLY A 610 16.78 -31.32 21.60
CA GLY A 610 17.74 -32.42 21.48
C GLY A 610 17.32 -33.54 20.51
N GLN A 611 16.32 -33.31 19.66
CA GLN A 611 15.89 -34.28 18.64
C GLN A 611 16.62 -34.08 17.31
N GLY A 612 17.09 -35.18 16.73
CA GLY A 612 17.84 -35.20 15.46
C GLY A 612 19.36 -35.22 15.65
N GLY A 613 20.02 -36.12 14.93
CA GLY A 613 21.49 -36.11 14.80
C GLY A 613 21.94 -35.23 13.62
N PRO A 614 23.27 -35.09 13.38
CA PRO A 614 23.82 -34.35 12.24
C PRO A 614 23.40 -34.87 10.84
N SER A 615 22.68 -36.00 10.79
CA SER A 615 22.01 -36.54 9.61
C SER A 615 20.73 -35.79 9.19
N ASN A 616 20.19 -34.89 10.02
CA ASN A 616 18.82 -34.36 9.89
C ASN A 616 18.77 -32.82 9.76
N TYR A 617 19.70 -32.23 9.00
CA TYR A 617 19.80 -30.79 8.78
C TYR A 617 19.83 -30.46 7.28
N ALA A 618 19.05 -29.47 6.83
CA ALA A 618 19.07 -28.95 5.45
C ALA A 618 18.74 -27.44 5.43
N GLY A 619 19.35 -26.67 4.53
CA GLY A 619 19.03 -25.23 4.43
C GLY A 619 17.63 -25.01 3.86
N GLY A 620 17.33 -25.62 2.71
CA GLY A 620 16.05 -25.50 2.02
C GLY A 620 15.03 -26.52 2.51
N ILE A 621 15.18 -27.79 2.08
CA ILE A 621 14.19 -28.86 2.29
C ILE A 621 14.78 -30.07 3.02
N LEU A 622 14.14 -30.48 4.12
CA LEU A 622 14.37 -31.76 4.79
C LEU A 622 13.16 -32.69 4.57
N ALA A 623 13.33 -33.75 3.79
CA ALA A 623 12.31 -34.75 3.52
C ALA A 623 12.50 -35.99 4.41
N THR A 624 11.72 -36.15 5.47
CA THR A 624 11.75 -37.36 6.32
C THR A 624 10.90 -38.49 5.73
N GLY A 625 9.79 -38.14 5.09
CA GLY A 625 8.93 -39.04 4.32
C GLY A 625 9.21 -38.95 2.81
N ALA A 626 8.28 -39.42 1.98
CA ALA A 626 8.38 -39.23 0.54
C ALA A 626 8.20 -37.75 0.17
N ALA A 627 8.97 -37.28 -0.80
CA ALA A 627 8.85 -35.93 -1.34
C ALA A 627 8.66 -35.99 -2.85
N ALA A 628 7.71 -35.21 -3.36
CA ALA A 628 7.52 -35.00 -4.80
C ALA A 628 7.77 -33.52 -5.12
N LEU A 629 8.81 -33.24 -5.90
CA LEU A 629 9.18 -31.90 -6.34
C LEU A 629 9.02 -31.82 -7.87
N SER A 630 8.19 -30.90 -8.37
CA SER A 630 8.06 -30.66 -9.82
C SER A 630 8.11 -29.17 -10.12
N HIS A 631 9.01 -28.76 -11.02
CA HIS A 631 9.21 -27.35 -11.36
C HIS A 631 9.57 -26.48 -10.14
N VAL A 632 10.38 -27.03 -9.23
CA VAL A 632 10.77 -26.37 -7.96
C VAL A 632 12.18 -25.80 -8.08
N ILE A 633 12.43 -24.59 -7.57
CA ILE A 633 13.78 -24.08 -7.27
C ILE A 633 14.08 -24.34 -5.80
N VAL A 634 15.20 -24.98 -5.48
CA VAL A 634 15.76 -25.05 -4.13
C VAL A 634 17.23 -24.65 -4.18
N ALA A 635 17.54 -23.40 -3.84
CA ALA A 635 18.87 -22.83 -4.05
C ALA A 635 19.16 -21.65 -3.11
N ASN A 636 20.44 -21.32 -2.93
CA ASN A 636 20.91 -20.22 -2.07
C ASN A 636 20.51 -20.37 -0.60
N ASN A 637 20.12 -21.57 -0.15
CA ASN A 637 19.85 -21.83 1.26
C ASN A 637 21.15 -22.17 2.01
N GLN A 638 21.19 -21.94 3.32
CA GLN A 638 22.39 -22.11 4.16
C GLN A 638 22.16 -23.15 5.25
N ALA A 639 23.19 -23.92 5.60
CA ALA A 639 23.20 -24.82 6.74
C ALA A 639 24.59 -24.83 7.39
N GLU A 640 24.67 -24.84 8.72
CA GLU A 640 25.94 -24.62 9.45
C GLU A 640 27.07 -25.60 9.13
N ASN A 641 26.74 -26.80 8.62
CA ASN A 641 27.73 -27.82 8.27
C ASN A 641 28.00 -27.93 6.75
N GLY A 642 27.57 -26.95 5.95
CA GLY A 642 27.73 -26.98 4.48
C GLY A 642 26.94 -28.12 3.84
N VAL A 643 25.66 -28.25 4.22
CA VAL A 643 24.77 -29.32 3.74
C VAL A 643 23.87 -28.78 2.64
N ALA A 644 23.60 -29.64 1.65
CA ALA A 644 22.77 -29.39 0.48
C ALA A 644 21.45 -28.66 0.75
N ASP A 645 21.00 -27.96 -0.30
CA ASP A 645 19.69 -27.31 -0.40
C ASP A 645 18.53 -28.28 -0.10
N VAL A 646 18.67 -29.55 -0.50
CA VAL A 646 17.67 -30.62 -0.31
C VAL A 646 18.31 -31.84 0.34
N ARG A 647 17.66 -32.44 1.34
CA ARG A 647 18.15 -33.65 2.02
C ARG A 647 17.06 -34.69 2.30
N ALA A 648 17.37 -35.95 1.98
CA ALA A 648 16.58 -37.10 2.40
C ALA A 648 16.95 -37.51 3.84
N GLY A 649 16.01 -37.36 4.77
CA GLY A 649 16.08 -37.82 6.17
C GLY A 649 15.58 -39.26 6.38
N GLY A 650 14.99 -39.89 5.35
CA GLY A 650 14.57 -41.29 5.41
C GLY A 650 13.77 -41.77 4.20
N GLY A 651 12.91 -40.93 3.64
CA GLY A 651 12.08 -41.25 2.47
C GLY A 651 12.71 -40.91 1.11
N PRO A 652 12.09 -41.40 0.02
CA PRO A 652 12.56 -41.15 -1.34
C PRO A 652 12.16 -39.75 -1.83
N ILE A 653 13.04 -39.12 -2.62
CA ILE A 653 12.78 -37.85 -3.28
C ILE A 653 12.53 -38.11 -4.77
N GLY A 654 11.30 -37.89 -5.21
CA GLY A 654 10.95 -37.74 -6.61
C GLY A 654 11.15 -36.28 -7.01
N MET A 655 11.89 -36.03 -8.08
CA MET A 655 12.21 -34.68 -8.53
C MET A 655 12.26 -34.63 -10.06
N ASP A 656 11.36 -33.87 -10.67
CA ASP A 656 11.28 -33.66 -12.11
C ASP A 656 11.31 -32.16 -12.47
N TYR A 657 12.00 -31.81 -13.56
CA TYR A 657 12.13 -30.45 -14.09
C TYR A 657 12.40 -29.37 -13.02
N SER A 658 13.21 -29.69 -12.01
CA SER A 658 13.49 -28.84 -10.85
C SER A 658 14.96 -28.43 -10.80
N LEU A 659 15.26 -27.30 -10.16
CA LEU A 659 16.60 -26.75 -10.01
C LEU A 659 17.07 -26.86 -8.55
N VAL A 660 18.24 -27.46 -8.35
CA VAL A 660 18.90 -27.52 -7.03
C VAL A 660 20.28 -26.85 -7.09
N GLY A 661 20.50 -25.88 -6.21
CA GLY A 661 21.73 -25.07 -6.15
C GLY A 661 22.96 -25.86 -5.70
N ASP A 662 22.81 -26.67 -4.66
CA ASP A 662 23.79 -27.66 -4.17
C ASP A 662 23.14 -29.04 -4.02
N ASP A 663 23.57 -30.01 -4.83
CA ASP A 663 23.08 -31.40 -4.80
C ASP A 663 23.88 -32.34 -3.88
N SER A 664 24.79 -31.81 -3.06
CA SER A 664 25.75 -32.57 -2.24
C SER A 664 25.11 -33.61 -1.32
N GLY A 665 25.08 -34.86 -1.78
CA GLY A 665 24.51 -36.00 -1.03
C GLY A 665 23.01 -36.21 -1.27
N LEU A 666 22.41 -35.50 -2.22
CA LEU A 666 21.04 -35.71 -2.67
C LEU A 666 20.94 -37.04 -3.45
N SER A 667 19.96 -37.87 -3.08
CA SER A 667 19.58 -39.07 -3.82
C SER A 667 18.13 -38.93 -4.26
N TYR A 668 17.91 -38.82 -5.57
CA TYR A 668 16.59 -38.57 -6.15
C TYR A 668 16.28 -39.51 -7.33
N ALA A 669 15.02 -39.53 -7.75
CA ALA A 669 14.58 -40.15 -9.00
C ALA A 669 13.74 -39.15 -9.81
N GLY A 670 13.92 -39.14 -11.14
CA GLY A 670 13.20 -38.26 -12.06
C GLY A 670 14.12 -37.72 -13.18
N THR A 671 13.66 -36.72 -13.91
CA THR A 671 14.25 -36.25 -15.18
C THR A 671 14.12 -34.74 -15.38
N GLY A 672 14.90 -34.16 -16.29
CA GLY A 672 14.80 -32.73 -16.64
C GLY A 672 15.38 -31.75 -15.61
N ASN A 673 16.02 -32.23 -14.55
CA ASN A 673 16.53 -31.37 -13.47
C ASN A 673 17.81 -30.61 -13.84
N VAL A 674 17.95 -29.41 -13.28
CA VAL A 674 19.15 -28.58 -13.32
C VAL A 674 19.84 -28.67 -11.95
N LEU A 675 21.12 -29.05 -11.90
CA LEU A 675 21.83 -29.31 -10.64
C LEU A 675 23.15 -28.54 -10.58
N ASN A 676 23.54 -28.12 -9.38
CA ASN A 676 24.78 -27.38 -9.13
C ASN A 676 24.89 -26.09 -9.95
N ALA A 677 23.78 -25.34 -10.02
CA ALA A 677 23.66 -24.10 -10.77
C ALA A 677 22.98 -23.01 -9.93
N ASP A 678 23.49 -21.78 -10.01
CA ASP A 678 22.82 -20.61 -9.44
C ASP A 678 21.56 -20.29 -10.27
N PRO A 679 20.35 -20.25 -9.67
CA PRO A 679 19.13 -19.83 -10.36
C PRO A 679 19.12 -18.36 -10.80
N LEU A 680 20.09 -17.53 -10.38
CA LEU A 680 20.15 -16.09 -10.66
C LEU A 680 18.84 -15.36 -10.28
N LEU A 681 18.51 -15.43 -8.98
CA LEU A 681 17.32 -14.80 -8.41
C LEU A 681 17.57 -13.32 -8.07
N ALA A 682 16.59 -12.48 -8.41
CA ALA A 682 16.46 -11.13 -7.86
C ALA A 682 16.07 -11.18 -6.36
N PRO A 683 16.21 -10.08 -5.61
CA PRO A 683 15.66 -9.97 -4.25
C PRO A 683 14.15 -10.27 -4.18
N LEU A 684 13.67 -10.61 -2.98
CA LEU A 684 12.25 -10.83 -2.74
C LEU A 684 11.49 -9.49 -2.89
N ASP A 685 10.54 -9.43 -3.82
CA ASP A 685 9.71 -8.24 -4.07
C ASP A 685 8.38 -8.66 -4.74
N PHE A 686 7.41 -7.76 -4.85
CA PHE A 686 6.12 -8.03 -5.46
C PHE A 686 6.22 -8.37 -6.95
N ASN A 687 7.21 -7.84 -7.68
CA ASN A 687 7.44 -8.12 -9.11
C ASN A 687 6.18 -7.99 -10.00
N GLY A 688 5.29 -7.04 -9.66
CA GLY A 688 4.01 -6.77 -10.32
C GLY A 688 2.78 -7.47 -9.69
N SER A 689 2.99 -8.42 -8.76
CA SER A 689 1.92 -9.04 -7.96
C SER A 689 1.20 -8.01 -7.09
N PRO A 690 -0.14 -8.03 -7.01
CA PRO A 690 -0.89 -7.20 -6.06
C PRO A 690 -1.09 -7.86 -4.68
N TYR A 691 -0.58 -9.10 -4.47
CA TYR A 691 -0.90 -9.91 -3.28
C TYR A 691 0.34 -10.38 -2.51
N THR A 692 1.31 -11.02 -3.19
CA THR A 692 2.41 -11.76 -2.55
C THR A 692 3.75 -11.51 -3.25
N GLN A 693 4.85 -11.57 -2.49
CA GLN A 693 6.20 -11.39 -3.04
C GLN A 693 6.77 -12.69 -3.64
N THR A 694 7.61 -12.52 -4.67
CA THR A 694 8.32 -13.60 -5.38
C THR A 694 9.80 -13.26 -5.53
N HIS A 695 10.62 -14.26 -5.81
CA HIS A 695 11.93 -14.03 -6.42
C HIS A 695 11.79 -14.06 -7.93
N ALA A 696 12.05 -12.95 -8.61
CA ALA A 696 12.09 -12.91 -10.07
C ALA A 696 13.36 -13.59 -10.60
N LEU A 697 13.23 -14.29 -11.73
CA LEU A 697 14.38 -14.75 -12.51
C LEU A 697 15.00 -13.56 -13.26
N ILE A 698 16.33 -13.45 -13.26
CA ILE A 698 17.03 -12.44 -14.08
C ILE A 698 17.51 -13.04 -15.41
N SER A 699 17.75 -12.19 -16.40
CA SER A 699 18.20 -12.59 -17.73
C SER A 699 19.46 -13.48 -17.68
N GLY A 700 19.40 -14.64 -18.34
CA GLY A 700 20.46 -15.65 -18.33
C GLY A 700 20.33 -16.71 -17.23
N SER A 701 19.28 -16.66 -16.40
CA SER A 701 18.97 -17.72 -15.44
C SER A 701 18.82 -19.09 -16.13
N PRO A 702 19.41 -20.17 -15.57
CA PRO A 702 19.25 -21.53 -16.07
C PRO A 702 17.87 -22.14 -15.75
N ALA A 703 16.97 -21.41 -15.08
CA ALA A 703 15.58 -21.80 -14.85
C ALA A 703 14.63 -21.36 -15.98
N ILE A 704 15.05 -20.43 -16.86
CA ILE A 704 14.23 -19.87 -17.94
C ILE A 704 14.05 -20.90 -19.07
N ASP A 705 12.80 -21.09 -19.53
CA ASP A 705 12.33 -22.13 -20.47
C ASP A 705 12.72 -23.57 -20.06
N ALA A 706 13.26 -23.79 -18.85
CA ALA A 706 13.86 -25.06 -18.43
C ALA A 706 12.87 -26.09 -17.85
N GLY A 707 11.60 -25.72 -17.70
CA GLY A 707 10.52 -26.61 -17.30
C GLY A 707 10.16 -27.65 -18.36
N ASN A 708 9.02 -28.32 -18.18
CA ASN A 708 8.61 -29.43 -19.05
C ASN A 708 8.05 -28.90 -20.38
N PRO A 709 8.74 -29.07 -21.53
CA PRO A 709 8.28 -28.53 -22.82
C PRO A 709 7.07 -29.31 -23.40
N ALA A 710 6.66 -30.40 -22.75
CA ALA A 710 5.51 -31.21 -23.12
C ALA A 710 4.44 -31.23 -22.01
N ILE A 711 4.38 -30.18 -21.18
CA ILE A 711 3.36 -30.07 -20.12
C ILE A 711 1.94 -30.04 -20.71
N THR A 712 1.08 -30.92 -20.20
CA THR A 712 -0.36 -30.95 -20.49
C THR A 712 -1.10 -30.29 -19.35
N ASP A 713 -2.00 -29.35 -19.68
CA ASP A 713 -2.78 -28.56 -18.73
C ASP A 713 -1.91 -27.83 -17.67
N PRO A 714 -0.99 -26.94 -18.10
CA PRO A 714 -0.26 -26.07 -17.17
C PRO A 714 -1.22 -25.13 -16.41
N PRO A 715 -0.81 -24.59 -15.25
CA PRO A 715 -1.58 -23.57 -14.54
C PRO A 715 -1.88 -22.34 -15.42
N ASP A 716 -3.01 -21.64 -15.19
CA ASP A 716 -3.32 -20.40 -15.93
C ASP A 716 -2.23 -19.31 -15.71
N TYR A 717 -1.67 -19.23 -14.49
CA TYR A 717 -0.81 -18.15 -14.01
C TYR A 717 0.37 -18.66 -13.16
N ASP A 718 1.42 -17.85 -13.02
CA ASP A 718 2.45 -18.04 -11.99
C ASP A 718 1.98 -17.54 -10.60
N GLN A 719 2.85 -17.48 -9.59
CA GLN A 719 2.48 -17.03 -8.24
C GLN A 719 1.80 -15.64 -8.22
N ARG A 720 2.20 -14.71 -9.09
CA ARG A 720 1.68 -13.33 -9.13
C ARG A 720 0.20 -13.28 -9.52
N GLY A 721 -0.30 -14.36 -10.13
CA GLY A 721 -1.72 -14.56 -10.40
C GLY A 721 -2.23 -13.85 -11.67
N PRO A 722 -3.53 -13.49 -11.72
CA PRO A 722 -4.17 -13.02 -12.95
C PRO A 722 -3.46 -11.83 -13.60
N GLY A 723 -2.98 -12.05 -14.83
CA GLY A 723 -2.17 -11.09 -15.59
C GLY A 723 -0.77 -11.60 -15.91
N PHE A 724 -0.28 -12.58 -15.16
CA PHE A 724 1.05 -13.19 -15.32
C PHE A 724 0.89 -14.65 -15.74
N ALA A 725 0.84 -14.89 -17.06
CA ALA A 725 0.65 -16.23 -17.61
C ALA A 725 1.78 -17.18 -17.19
N ARG A 726 1.45 -18.46 -16.94
CA ARG A 726 2.43 -19.48 -16.54
C ARG A 726 3.28 -20.04 -17.68
N VAL A 727 2.94 -19.70 -18.92
CA VAL A 727 3.62 -20.18 -20.13
C VAL A 727 3.93 -18.97 -21.00
N VAL A 728 5.19 -18.59 -21.10
CA VAL A 728 5.66 -17.48 -21.95
C VAL A 728 6.77 -18.00 -22.86
N GLY A 729 6.54 -17.93 -24.18
CA GLY A 729 7.47 -18.49 -25.14
C GLY A 729 7.17 -19.94 -25.48
N SER A 730 8.06 -20.88 -25.12
CA SER A 730 8.04 -22.26 -25.62
C SER A 730 7.92 -23.34 -24.56
N SER A 731 8.35 -23.05 -23.34
CA SER A 731 8.21 -23.91 -22.16
C SER A 731 7.58 -23.10 -21.02
N ILE A 732 7.62 -23.65 -19.82
CA ILE A 732 7.45 -22.91 -18.57
C ILE A 732 8.80 -22.80 -17.89
N ASP A 733 8.95 -21.83 -17.00
CA ASP A 733 10.13 -21.72 -16.16
C ASP A 733 10.07 -22.70 -14.97
N ILE A 734 11.22 -22.92 -14.34
CA ILE A 734 11.32 -23.62 -13.06
C ILE A 734 11.10 -22.61 -11.91
N GLY A 735 10.31 -22.96 -10.90
CA GLY A 735 10.03 -22.13 -9.72
C GLY A 735 8.67 -21.42 -9.76
N ALA A 736 8.47 -20.48 -8.83
CA ALA A 736 7.19 -19.79 -8.63
C ALA A 736 6.92 -18.59 -9.56
N PHE A 737 7.91 -18.19 -10.36
CA PHE A 737 7.88 -17.00 -11.21
C PHE A 737 8.15 -17.39 -12.67
N GLU A 738 7.39 -16.81 -13.60
CA GLU A 738 7.61 -16.91 -15.04
C GLU A 738 8.28 -15.63 -15.56
N PHE A 739 9.44 -15.78 -16.19
CA PHE A 739 10.19 -14.70 -16.82
C PHE A 739 9.47 -14.24 -18.09
N VAL A 740 9.06 -12.97 -18.08
CA VAL A 740 8.61 -12.28 -19.29
C VAL A 740 9.80 -11.48 -19.81
N PRO A 741 10.40 -11.83 -20.96
CA PRO A 741 11.40 -10.97 -21.57
C PRO A 741 10.76 -9.60 -21.86
N PRO A 742 11.49 -8.48 -21.64
CA PRO A 742 10.97 -7.16 -21.98
C PRO A 742 10.58 -7.13 -23.47
N PRO A 743 9.52 -6.38 -23.83
CA PRO A 743 9.14 -6.25 -25.24
C PRO A 743 10.32 -5.71 -26.05
N PRO A 744 10.47 -6.10 -27.33
CA PRO A 744 11.49 -5.53 -28.19
C PRO A 744 11.29 -4.01 -28.31
N GLU A 745 12.32 -3.23 -27.97
CA GLU A 745 12.29 -1.77 -28.03
C GLU A 745 13.42 -1.23 -28.94
N PRO A 746 13.16 -0.20 -29.77
CA PRO A 746 14.15 0.42 -30.62
C PRO A 746 14.99 1.43 -29.81
N ASP A 747 16.30 1.44 -30.05
CA ASP A 747 17.23 2.36 -29.41
C ASP A 747 18.36 2.73 -30.40
N VAL A 748 18.94 3.92 -30.25
CA VAL A 748 19.93 4.48 -31.17
C VAL A 748 21.11 5.06 -30.40
N SER A 749 22.32 4.64 -30.78
CA SER A 749 23.56 5.27 -30.33
C SER A 749 24.25 6.00 -31.49
N LEU A 750 24.97 7.07 -31.14
CA LEU A 750 25.71 7.91 -32.08
C LEU A 750 27.21 7.74 -31.83
N SER A 751 28.02 7.75 -32.89
CA SER A 751 29.49 7.71 -32.74
C SER A 751 30.06 8.95 -32.04
N THR A 752 29.31 10.06 -32.03
CA THR A 752 29.55 11.25 -31.21
C THR A 752 28.26 12.08 -31.10
N ASN A 753 28.11 12.84 -30.01
CA ASN A 753 27.01 13.81 -29.84
C ASN A 753 27.41 15.23 -30.28
N SER A 754 28.67 15.43 -30.66
CA SER A 754 29.16 16.70 -31.23
C SER A 754 30.22 16.50 -32.30
N ILE A 755 30.25 17.40 -33.29
CA ILE A 755 31.26 17.47 -34.35
C ILE A 755 31.84 18.87 -34.35
N ASP A 756 33.15 18.99 -34.21
CA ASP A 756 33.86 20.28 -34.27
C ASP A 756 34.81 20.27 -35.45
N PHE A 757 34.45 21.03 -36.49
CA PHE A 757 35.41 21.42 -37.53
C PHE A 757 36.29 22.53 -36.96
N ALA A 758 37.60 22.31 -36.95
CA ALA A 758 38.53 23.23 -36.30
C ALA A 758 38.71 24.52 -37.14
N GLY A 759 39.92 25.09 -37.15
CA GLY A 759 40.24 26.20 -38.04
C GLY A 759 40.32 25.76 -39.50
N THR A 760 39.19 25.80 -40.20
CA THR A 760 39.08 25.48 -41.63
C THR A 760 39.28 26.75 -42.46
N LEU A 761 40.17 26.71 -43.47
CA LEU A 761 40.43 27.87 -44.33
C LEU A 761 39.19 28.30 -45.11
N VAL A 762 38.94 29.62 -45.19
CA VAL A 762 37.82 30.18 -45.95
C VAL A 762 37.88 29.74 -47.42
N GLY A 763 36.79 29.14 -47.91
CA GLY A 763 36.71 28.57 -49.27
C GLY A 763 37.27 27.16 -49.43
N VAL A 764 37.62 26.47 -48.33
CA VAL A 764 37.98 25.05 -48.31
C VAL A 764 36.86 24.24 -47.65
N ASP A 765 36.50 23.11 -48.25
CA ASP A 765 35.50 22.20 -47.72
C ASP A 765 36.16 21.16 -46.80
N GLU A 766 35.65 21.00 -45.58
CA GLU A 766 35.95 19.85 -44.72
C GLU A 766 34.71 18.94 -44.56
N THR A 767 34.92 17.68 -44.18
CA THR A 767 33.85 16.67 -44.03
C THR A 767 34.14 15.75 -42.84
N ALA A 768 33.11 15.49 -42.05
CA ALA A 768 33.12 14.55 -40.93
C ALA A 768 31.98 13.54 -41.07
N GLN A 769 32.25 12.28 -40.72
CA GLN A 769 31.28 11.20 -40.76
C GLN A 769 30.69 10.95 -39.36
N LEU A 770 29.38 10.77 -39.30
CA LEU A 770 28.64 10.33 -38.12
C LEU A 770 28.04 8.94 -38.42
N THR A 771 28.26 7.99 -37.51
CA THR A 771 27.64 6.67 -37.56
C THR A 771 26.50 6.60 -36.55
N LEU A 772 25.36 6.06 -36.99
CA LEU A 772 24.20 5.74 -36.16
C LEU A 772 24.11 4.22 -36.07
N THR A 773 24.06 3.69 -34.85
CA THR A 773 23.97 2.25 -34.57
C THR A 773 22.66 1.93 -33.87
N SER A 774 21.90 0.96 -34.40
CA SER A 774 20.68 0.45 -33.76
C SER A 774 21.04 -0.46 -32.58
N THR A 775 21.10 0.11 -31.38
CA THR A 775 21.46 -0.60 -30.14
C THR A 775 20.30 -1.38 -29.51
N GLY A 776 19.06 -1.07 -29.92
CA GLY A 776 17.85 -1.71 -29.42
C GLY A 776 17.64 -3.16 -29.86
N THR A 777 16.57 -3.76 -29.35
CA THR A 777 16.14 -5.14 -29.65
C THR A 777 15.00 -5.21 -30.68
N ALA A 778 14.36 -4.09 -31.00
CA ALA A 778 13.46 -3.94 -32.15
C ALA A 778 14.10 -3.14 -33.29
N ASP A 779 13.48 -3.20 -34.47
CA ASP A 779 13.90 -2.41 -35.62
C ASP A 779 13.77 -0.90 -35.36
N LEU A 780 14.88 -0.18 -35.51
CA LEU A 780 14.95 1.28 -35.44
C LEU A 780 14.52 1.89 -36.77
N SER A 781 13.40 2.60 -36.76
CA SER A 781 12.90 3.38 -37.89
C SER A 781 13.38 4.82 -37.76
N ILE A 782 14.25 5.25 -38.68
CA ILE A 782 14.79 6.61 -38.72
C ILE A 782 13.92 7.46 -39.63
N GLY A 783 13.53 8.66 -39.18
CA GLY A 783 12.79 9.64 -39.98
C GLY A 783 13.67 10.32 -41.02
N THR A 784 13.24 11.49 -41.51
CA THR A 784 14.10 12.32 -42.37
C THR A 784 14.98 13.20 -41.47
N ILE A 785 16.29 13.00 -41.56
CA ILE A 785 17.32 13.78 -40.85
C ILE A 785 17.39 15.19 -41.42
N SER A 786 17.67 16.19 -40.59
CA SER A 786 17.71 17.59 -41.02
C SER A 786 18.76 18.43 -40.28
N LEU A 787 19.25 19.47 -40.95
CA LEU A 787 20.11 20.52 -40.37
C LEU A 787 19.29 21.76 -40.06
N ASN A 788 19.42 22.30 -38.85
CA ASN A 788 18.78 23.56 -38.45
C ASN A 788 19.76 24.74 -38.50
N SER A 789 20.26 25.06 -39.70
CA SER A 789 21.25 26.14 -39.86
C SER A 789 20.58 27.51 -39.78
N THR A 790 20.82 28.26 -38.70
CA THR A 790 20.36 29.65 -38.55
C THR A 790 21.31 30.67 -39.18
N ARG A 791 22.54 30.26 -39.51
CA ARG A 791 23.62 31.10 -40.06
C ARG A 791 24.13 30.56 -41.41
N GLY A 792 23.47 30.97 -42.49
CA GLY A 792 24.13 31.12 -43.80
C GLY A 792 24.68 29.87 -44.50
N GLY A 793 24.11 28.68 -44.28
CA GLY A 793 24.30 27.53 -45.18
C GLY A 793 25.73 26.96 -45.30
N VAL A 794 26.63 27.30 -44.39
CA VAL A 794 28.03 26.79 -44.38
C VAL A 794 28.13 25.32 -43.96
N PHE A 795 27.06 24.72 -43.44
CA PHE A 795 26.99 23.30 -43.13
C PHE A 795 26.00 22.60 -44.04
N GLY A 796 26.34 21.38 -44.48
CA GLY A 796 25.48 20.54 -45.32
C GLY A 796 25.58 19.06 -44.95
N ILE A 797 24.57 18.27 -45.28
CA ILE A 797 24.66 16.81 -45.31
C ILE A 797 24.88 16.44 -46.78
N ILE A 798 26.02 15.81 -47.09
CA ILE A 798 26.40 15.48 -48.48
C ILE A 798 26.11 14.02 -48.84
N ASN A 799 26.17 13.12 -47.85
CA ASN A 799 25.70 11.74 -47.95
C ASN A 799 24.79 11.44 -46.76
N ASP A 800 23.64 10.83 -47.02
CA ASP A 800 22.69 10.40 -46.00
C ASP A 800 22.21 8.99 -46.33
N ASN A 801 22.80 8.00 -45.66
CA ASN A 801 22.39 6.60 -45.76
C ASN A 801 21.44 6.20 -44.61
N CYS A 802 20.95 7.16 -43.83
CA CYS A 802 20.19 6.93 -42.60
C CYS A 802 18.73 7.37 -42.71
N SER A 803 18.43 8.47 -43.41
CA SER A 803 17.07 8.97 -43.54
C SER A 803 16.11 7.93 -44.11
N ASN A 804 14.96 7.78 -43.44
CA ASN A 804 13.88 6.87 -43.83
C ASN A 804 14.31 5.39 -43.91
N GLN A 805 15.41 5.00 -43.25
CA GLN A 805 15.82 3.60 -43.13
C GLN A 805 15.10 2.90 -41.97
N LEU A 806 14.98 1.58 -42.12
CA LEU A 806 14.64 0.65 -41.04
C LEU A 806 15.89 -0.19 -40.76
N LEU A 807 16.52 0.02 -39.60
CA LEU A 807 17.71 -0.70 -39.18
C LEU A 807 17.31 -1.84 -38.23
N PRO A 808 17.62 -3.11 -38.57
CA PRO A 808 17.53 -4.20 -37.61
C PRO A 808 18.48 -4.00 -36.41
N PRO A 809 18.26 -4.70 -35.29
CA PRO A 809 19.21 -4.72 -34.17
C PRO A 809 20.66 -4.95 -34.61
N GLN A 810 21.58 -4.14 -34.07
CA GLN A 810 23.02 -4.12 -34.38
C GLN A 810 23.38 -3.74 -35.84
N ALA A 811 22.45 -3.20 -36.62
CA ALA A 811 22.76 -2.60 -37.92
C ALA A 811 23.13 -1.10 -37.79
N ASP A 812 24.03 -0.66 -38.67
CA ASP A 812 24.55 0.71 -38.73
C ASP A 812 24.13 1.43 -40.01
N CYS A 813 24.09 2.76 -39.94
CA CYS A 813 24.10 3.63 -41.12
C CYS A 813 25.03 4.83 -40.89
N THR A 814 25.41 5.52 -41.96
CA THR A 814 26.29 6.69 -41.90
C THR A 814 25.70 7.91 -42.59
N LEU A 815 26.05 9.08 -42.07
CA LEU A 815 25.86 10.37 -42.74
C LEU A 815 27.14 11.19 -42.71
N ASP A 816 27.40 11.91 -43.79
CA ASP A 816 28.57 12.77 -43.94
C ASP A 816 28.13 14.24 -43.91
N ILE A 817 28.64 14.98 -42.92
CA ILE A 817 28.40 16.41 -42.74
C ILE A 817 29.61 17.17 -43.29
N THR A 818 29.37 18.22 -44.05
CA THR A 818 30.42 19.13 -44.56
C THR A 818 30.35 20.50 -43.88
N PHE A 819 31.51 21.15 -43.75
CA PHE A 819 31.66 22.55 -43.37
C PHE A 819 32.42 23.31 -44.46
N GLN A 820 31.84 24.43 -44.92
CA GLN A 820 32.30 25.26 -46.03
C GLN A 820 32.28 26.75 -45.61
N PRO A 821 33.26 27.24 -44.84
CA PRO A 821 33.28 28.62 -44.37
C PRO A 821 33.46 29.62 -45.51
N LEU A 822 32.47 30.50 -45.70
CA LEU A 822 32.52 31.60 -46.67
C LEU A 822 33.10 32.92 -46.11
N GLY A 823 33.58 32.90 -44.87
CA GLY A 823 34.18 34.04 -44.19
C GLY A 823 34.74 33.67 -42.81
N ARG A 824 35.53 34.56 -42.21
CA ARG A 824 36.15 34.35 -40.90
C ARG A 824 35.11 34.30 -39.78
N GLY A 825 35.35 33.47 -38.76
CA GLY A 825 34.56 33.42 -37.52
C GLY A 825 33.96 32.05 -37.20
N GLN A 826 33.29 31.97 -36.05
CA GLN A 826 32.65 30.76 -35.55
C GLN A 826 31.23 30.59 -36.12
N PHE A 827 30.92 29.38 -36.53
CA PHE A 827 29.63 28.92 -37.02
C PHE A 827 29.14 27.74 -36.19
N ASP A 828 27.83 27.64 -36.05
CA ASP A 828 27.13 26.64 -35.25
C ASP A 828 25.83 26.21 -35.93
N THR A 829 25.51 24.92 -35.83
CA THR A 829 24.23 24.33 -36.27
C THR A 829 23.95 23.07 -35.45
N MET A 830 22.73 22.55 -35.58
CA MET A 830 22.32 21.29 -34.97
C MET A 830 21.78 20.34 -36.05
N VAL A 831 22.17 19.06 -35.98
CA VAL A 831 21.55 17.97 -36.75
C VAL A 831 20.43 17.38 -35.87
N SER A 832 19.24 17.24 -36.45
CA SER A 832 18.11 16.56 -35.83
C SER A 832 17.87 15.22 -36.51
N ILE A 833 17.86 14.16 -35.72
CA ILE A 833 17.70 12.76 -36.13
C ILE A 833 16.41 12.21 -35.50
N PRO A 834 15.23 12.37 -36.15
CA PRO A 834 14.00 11.76 -35.69
C PRO A 834 14.08 10.23 -35.84
N SER A 835 13.55 9.49 -34.88
CA SER A 835 13.38 8.03 -34.95
C SER A 835 12.13 7.57 -34.18
N ASN A 836 11.90 6.25 -34.11
CA ASN A 836 10.94 5.61 -33.19
C ASN A 836 11.53 5.24 -31.82
N ALA A 837 12.79 5.58 -31.53
CA ALA A 837 13.39 5.37 -30.20
C ALA A 837 12.83 6.36 -29.15
N PRO A 838 12.88 6.03 -27.84
CA PRO A 838 12.36 6.90 -26.78
C PRO A 838 12.96 8.33 -26.77
N ASP A 839 14.26 8.46 -27.04
CA ASP A 839 15.00 9.73 -27.01
C ASP A 839 14.94 10.52 -28.35
N SER A 840 13.86 10.34 -29.11
CA SER A 840 13.66 10.95 -30.44
C SER A 840 13.13 12.40 -30.36
N PRO A 841 13.68 13.36 -31.14
CA PRO A 841 14.83 13.22 -32.04
C PRO A 841 16.16 13.30 -31.29
N ALA A 842 17.13 12.45 -31.67
CA ALA A 842 18.50 12.61 -31.22
C ALA A 842 19.12 13.85 -31.88
N LEU A 843 19.93 14.59 -31.13
CA LEU A 843 20.50 15.88 -31.54
C LEU A 843 22.03 15.82 -31.52
N VAL A 844 22.67 16.36 -32.57
CA VAL A 844 24.13 16.50 -32.66
C VAL A 844 24.48 17.96 -32.87
N ASP A 845 25.29 18.52 -31.97
CA ASP A 845 25.84 19.86 -32.10
C ASP A 845 26.99 19.86 -33.11
N VAL A 846 26.96 20.77 -34.07
CA VAL A 846 28.01 20.90 -35.09
C VAL A 846 28.57 22.32 -35.07
N THR A 847 29.86 22.45 -34.78
CA THR A 847 30.60 23.71 -34.76
C THR A 847 31.67 23.74 -35.85
N GLY A 848 32.04 24.95 -36.27
CA GLY A 848 33.06 25.19 -37.29
C GLY A 848 33.70 26.56 -37.13
N VAL A 849 34.99 26.72 -37.40
CA VAL A 849 35.66 28.03 -37.41
C VAL A 849 36.28 28.31 -38.77
N GLY A 850 35.74 29.30 -39.48
CA GLY A 850 36.37 29.81 -40.69
C GLY A 850 37.60 30.67 -40.33
N ILE A 851 38.77 30.35 -40.89
CA ILE A 851 40.01 31.10 -40.72
C ILE A 851 40.58 31.61 -42.06
N ALA A 852 41.25 32.75 -42.05
CA ALA A 852 41.94 33.30 -43.21
C ALA A 852 43.11 34.23 -42.82
N PRO A 853 44.15 34.33 -43.67
CA PRO A 853 45.23 35.28 -43.46
C PRO A 853 44.79 36.71 -43.79
N GLU A 854 45.28 37.69 -43.03
CA GLU A 854 44.99 39.11 -43.26
C GLU A 854 46.23 39.97 -42.97
N LEU A 855 46.73 40.63 -44.01
CA LEU A 855 47.91 41.49 -43.92
C LEU A 855 47.55 42.91 -43.45
N SER A 856 48.26 43.39 -42.43
CA SER A 856 48.26 44.79 -41.98
C SER A 856 49.65 45.39 -42.10
N ILE A 857 49.75 46.67 -42.50
CA ILE A 857 51.04 47.36 -42.68
C ILE A 857 51.03 48.70 -41.92
N VAL A 858 52.01 48.91 -41.04
CA VAL A 858 52.09 50.10 -40.18
C VAL A 858 53.55 50.60 -40.07
N PRO A 859 53.83 51.89 -40.32
CA PRO A 859 52.98 52.87 -41.01
C PRO A 859 52.72 52.45 -42.47
N GLY A 860 51.65 52.96 -43.08
CA GLY A 860 51.34 52.71 -44.50
C GLY A 860 52.28 53.40 -45.51
N GLY A 861 53.37 54.03 -45.03
CA GLY A 861 54.34 54.72 -45.87
C GLY A 861 55.55 55.24 -45.07
N VAL A 862 56.61 55.59 -45.79
CA VAL A 862 57.89 56.06 -45.26
C VAL A 862 58.30 57.37 -45.95
N ASP A 863 58.57 58.40 -45.16
CA ASP A 863 59.16 59.66 -45.61
C ASP A 863 60.64 59.71 -45.17
N PHE A 864 61.56 59.80 -46.13
CA PHE A 864 63.00 59.85 -45.91
C PHE A 864 63.53 61.28 -45.68
N GLY A 865 62.70 62.30 -45.89
CA GLY A 865 63.08 63.71 -45.79
C GLY A 865 64.07 64.17 -46.87
N ASP A 866 64.79 65.25 -46.57
CA ASP A 866 65.89 65.77 -47.40
C ASP A 866 67.16 64.91 -47.17
N VAL A 867 67.76 64.42 -48.24
CA VAL A 867 68.96 63.56 -48.25
C VAL A 867 69.99 64.14 -49.23
N ASP A 868 71.24 64.31 -48.79
CA ASP A 868 72.32 64.83 -49.62
C ASP A 868 72.66 63.89 -50.81
N LEU A 869 73.01 64.44 -51.97
CA LEU A 869 73.33 63.65 -53.16
C LEU A 869 74.60 62.81 -52.94
N GLY A 870 74.42 61.49 -52.92
CA GLY A 870 75.47 60.52 -52.61
C GLY A 870 75.38 59.93 -51.20
N ASP A 871 74.52 60.45 -50.34
CA ASP A 871 74.15 59.85 -49.05
C ASP A 871 72.86 59.01 -49.16
N SER A 872 72.48 58.35 -48.06
CA SER A 872 71.35 57.42 -48.00
C SER A 872 70.60 57.51 -46.68
N ASN A 873 69.26 57.62 -46.71
CA ASN A 873 68.42 57.43 -45.53
C ASN A 873 67.67 56.09 -45.61
N GLU A 874 67.37 55.51 -44.45
CA GLU A 874 66.59 54.28 -44.30
C GLU A 874 65.35 54.53 -43.44
N GLY A 875 64.30 53.75 -43.69
CA GLY A 875 63.03 53.81 -42.95
C GLY A 875 62.21 52.55 -43.22
N SER A 876 61.36 52.18 -42.26
CA SER A 876 60.77 50.85 -42.22
C SER A 876 59.28 50.84 -41.94
N VAL A 877 58.64 49.76 -42.38
CA VAL A 877 57.25 49.41 -42.05
C VAL A 877 57.21 48.06 -41.37
N GLU A 878 56.25 47.86 -40.46
CA GLU A 878 55.92 46.58 -39.86
C GLU A 878 54.78 45.94 -40.66
N LEU A 879 55.00 44.73 -41.17
CA LEU A 879 53.98 43.87 -41.75
C LEU A 879 53.55 42.87 -40.69
N SER A 880 52.25 42.84 -40.38
CA SER A 880 51.66 42.03 -39.31
C SER A 880 50.52 41.18 -39.85
N ASN A 881 50.48 39.91 -39.49
CA ASN A 881 49.32 39.08 -39.74
C ASN A 881 48.25 39.34 -38.67
N VAL A 882 47.16 40.02 -39.05
CA VAL A 882 45.96 40.22 -38.23
C VAL A 882 44.86 39.18 -38.54
N GLY A 883 45.19 38.21 -39.40
CA GLY A 883 44.42 37.01 -39.68
C GLY A 883 44.49 35.98 -38.56
N ASP A 884 43.72 34.90 -38.74
CA ASP A 884 43.66 33.70 -37.90
C ASP A 884 44.17 32.44 -38.60
N ALA A 885 44.62 32.56 -39.85
CA ALA A 885 45.47 31.58 -40.52
C ALA A 885 46.86 32.18 -40.83
N ASP A 886 47.85 31.32 -41.09
CA ASP A 886 49.19 31.71 -41.52
C ASP A 886 49.15 32.51 -42.85
N LEU A 887 49.88 33.63 -42.90
CA LEU A 887 49.93 34.59 -44.02
C LEU A 887 51.28 34.48 -44.74
N GLU A 888 51.28 34.16 -46.03
CA GLU A 888 52.48 34.10 -46.87
C GLU A 888 52.69 35.41 -47.67
N ILE A 889 53.84 36.05 -47.47
CA ILE A 889 54.30 37.23 -48.21
C ILE A 889 55.19 36.75 -49.38
N THR A 890 54.77 37.05 -50.61
CA THR A 890 55.35 36.46 -51.82
C THR A 890 56.28 37.41 -52.61
N GLY A 891 56.19 38.73 -52.42
CA GLY A 891 57.12 39.67 -53.08
C GLY A 891 56.80 41.16 -52.92
N THR A 892 57.67 42.00 -53.49
CA THR A 892 57.53 43.47 -53.55
C THR A 892 58.12 44.05 -54.84
N ASP A 893 57.60 45.18 -55.35
CA ASP A 893 57.98 45.79 -56.65
C ASP A 893 58.77 47.12 -56.57
N VAL A 894 59.61 47.28 -55.54
CA VAL A 894 60.46 48.48 -55.31
C VAL A 894 61.43 48.75 -56.48
N ALA A 895 61.62 50.03 -56.84
CA ALA A 895 62.52 50.46 -57.92
C ALA A 895 63.34 51.73 -57.56
N PRO A 896 64.54 51.92 -58.15
CA PRO A 896 65.36 53.11 -57.90
C PRO A 896 64.61 54.43 -58.19
N PRO A 897 64.79 55.48 -57.38
CA PRO A 897 65.84 55.68 -56.37
C PRO A 897 65.58 55.04 -54.99
N PHE A 898 64.53 54.24 -54.85
CA PHE A 898 64.30 53.42 -53.66
C PHE A 898 64.86 52.00 -53.84
N ALA A 899 65.21 51.36 -52.72
CA ALA A 899 65.61 49.95 -52.69
C ALA A 899 65.18 49.28 -51.37
N VAL A 900 64.95 47.98 -51.40
CA VAL A 900 64.85 47.16 -50.18
C VAL A 900 66.26 46.91 -49.64
N VAL A 901 66.48 47.13 -48.34
CA VAL A 901 67.81 46.95 -47.73
C VAL A 901 68.11 45.46 -47.57
N ALA A 902 69.13 44.97 -48.28
CA ALA A 902 69.59 43.59 -48.16
C ALA A 902 70.09 43.31 -46.74
N GLY A 903 69.38 42.46 -45.99
CA GLY A 903 69.66 42.17 -44.58
C GLY A 903 69.18 43.23 -43.58
N GLY A 904 68.44 44.26 -44.03
CA GLY A 904 67.93 45.34 -43.18
C GLY A 904 66.50 45.15 -42.65
N GLY A 905 65.81 44.07 -43.05
CA GLY A 905 64.44 43.75 -42.63
C GLY A 905 64.22 42.24 -42.51
N LEU A 906 63.24 41.85 -41.68
CA LEU A 906 62.84 40.46 -41.41
C LEU A 906 61.73 39.94 -42.34
N CYS A 907 61.19 40.75 -43.25
CA CYS A 907 60.32 40.27 -44.32
C CYS A 907 61.11 40.21 -45.63
N LEU A 908 61.19 39.04 -46.27
CA LEU A 908 61.91 38.78 -47.53
C LEU A 908 63.44 38.97 -47.43
N ASN A 909 64.20 38.50 -48.43
CA ASN A 909 65.67 38.55 -48.49
C ASN A 909 66.42 38.05 -47.22
N GLY A 910 65.87 37.04 -46.53
CA GLY A 910 66.55 36.31 -45.45
C GLY A 910 65.75 36.10 -44.16
N GLY A 911 64.58 36.76 -44.02
CA GLY A 911 63.63 36.51 -42.94
C GLY A 911 62.45 35.61 -43.34
N PRO A 912 61.51 35.31 -42.41
CA PRO A 912 60.33 34.50 -42.68
C PRO A 912 59.47 35.05 -43.83
N THR A 913 59.06 34.17 -44.74
CA THR A 913 58.03 34.44 -45.76
C THR A 913 56.62 34.16 -45.25
N VAL A 914 56.47 33.40 -44.17
CA VAL A 914 55.19 33.08 -43.54
C VAL A 914 55.11 33.71 -42.16
N LEU A 915 54.04 34.47 -41.91
CA LEU A 915 53.69 35.06 -40.64
C LEU A 915 52.51 34.28 -40.05
N THR A 916 52.74 33.58 -38.93
CA THR A 916 51.64 32.97 -38.15
C THR A 916 50.71 34.04 -37.60
N PRO A 917 49.45 33.73 -37.20
CA PRO A 917 48.54 34.69 -36.59
C PRO A 917 49.19 35.55 -35.49
N SER A 918 48.95 36.87 -35.54
CA SER A 918 49.58 37.89 -34.67
C SER A 918 51.11 38.04 -34.76
N ALA A 919 51.80 37.30 -35.63
CA ALA A 919 53.22 37.53 -35.89
C ALA A 919 53.43 38.75 -36.81
N SER A 920 54.55 39.43 -36.62
CA SER A 920 54.97 40.55 -37.45
C SER A 920 56.43 40.44 -37.87
N CYS A 921 56.78 41.13 -38.94
CA CYS A 921 58.15 41.34 -39.38
C CYS A 921 58.33 42.77 -39.91
N THR A 922 59.56 43.27 -39.92
CA THR A 922 59.87 44.62 -40.39
C THR A 922 60.44 44.57 -41.81
N LEU A 923 59.94 45.40 -42.72
CA LEU A 923 60.52 45.63 -44.05
C LEU A 923 61.16 47.03 -44.08
N THR A 924 62.46 47.08 -44.38
CA THR A 924 63.24 48.33 -44.40
C THR A 924 63.58 48.72 -45.82
N PHE A 925 63.21 49.95 -46.16
CA PHE A 925 63.48 50.60 -47.42
C PHE A 925 64.61 51.63 -47.24
N ARG A 926 65.28 51.94 -48.34
CA ARG A 926 66.37 52.90 -48.44
C ARG A 926 66.12 53.84 -49.62
N PHE A 927 66.45 55.11 -49.44
CA PHE A 927 66.41 56.12 -50.49
C PHE A 927 67.81 56.66 -50.74
N GLU A 928 68.26 56.56 -52.00
CA GLU A 928 69.55 57.06 -52.49
C GLU A 928 69.33 58.01 -53.68
N PRO A 929 69.19 59.34 -53.46
CA PRO A 929 68.93 60.29 -54.54
C PRO A 929 70.15 60.47 -55.44
N ALA A 930 70.04 60.03 -56.69
CA ALA A 930 71.05 60.27 -57.73
C ALA A 930 70.97 61.67 -58.38
N ALA A 931 69.92 62.46 -58.06
CA ALA A 931 69.70 63.82 -58.54
C ALA A 931 68.86 64.61 -57.54
N ALA A 932 69.00 65.94 -57.53
CA ALA A 932 68.25 66.80 -56.61
C ALA A 932 66.77 66.94 -57.01
N GLY A 933 65.88 66.94 -56.01
CA GLY A 933 64.43 67.01 -56.18
C GLY A 933 63.66 65.85 -55.51
N PRO A 934 62.32 65.92 -55.49
CA PRO A 934 61.48 64.92 -54.85
C PRO A 934 61.38 63.62 -55.67
N ALA A 935 61.35 62.50 -54.96
CA ALA A 935 61.03 61.17 -55.48
C ALA A 935 59.91 60.54 -54.65
N GLY A 936 59.10 59.69 -55.30
CA GLY A 936 58.09 58.89 -54.60
C GLY A 936 57.68 57.65 -55.38
N GLN A 937 57.29 56.59 -54.68
CA GLN A 937 56.86 55.32 -55.24
C GLN A 937 55.77 54.69 -54.37
N THR A 938 54.69 54.21 -54.97
CA THR A 938 53.79 53.22 -54.34
C THR A 938 54.35 51.83 -54.60
N VAL A 939 54.61 51.07 -53.54
CA VAL A 939 55.15 49.71 -53.58
C VAL A 939 54.04 48.73 -53.23
N ASN A 940 53.79 47.74 -54.07
CA ASN A 940 52.88 46.64 -53.77
C ASN A 940 53.60 45.56 -52.96
N ILE A 941 52.90 44.99 -51.99
CA ILE A 941 53.27 43.81 -51.22
C ILE A 941 52.31 42.70 -51.60
N SER A 942 52.80 41.70 -52.34
CA SER A 942 51.99 40.55 -52.74
C SER A 942 51.93 39.53 -51.61
N SER A 943 50.73 39.00 -51.34
CA SER A 943 50.49 38.00 -50.28
C SER A 943 49.25 37.15 -50.56
N ASP A 944 49.05 36.07 -49.81
CA ASP A 944 47.84 35.25 -49.86
C ASP A 944 46.66 35.78 -49.01
N SER A 945 46.81 36.99 -48.43
CA SER A 945 45.77 37.70 -47.68
C SER A 945 44.43 37.76 -48.43
N LEU A 946 43.32 37.49 -47.73
CA LEU A 946 41.98 37.46 -48.31
C LEU A 946 41.56 38.80 -48.99
N GLY A 947 42.19 39.91 -48.61
CA GLY A 947 42.00 41.23 -49.22
C GLY A 947 42.79 41.50 -50.51
N GLY A 948 43.72 40.62 -50.88
CA GLY A 948 44.67 40.81 -51.98
C GLY A 948 45.89 41.67 -51.63
N ASP A 949 46.65 42.06 -52.68
CA ASP A 949 47.89 42.84 -52.55
C ASP A 949 47.66 44.18 -51.82
N SER A 950 48.47 44.42 -50.80
CA SER A 950 48.49 45.66 -50.02
C SER A 950 49.62 46.58 -50.52
N SER A 951 49.59 47.88 -50.21
CA SER A 951 50.62 48.81 -50.71
C SER A 951 51.17 49.76 -49.65
N VAL A 952 52.38 50.27 -49.94
CA VAL A 952 53.18 51.17 -49.09
C VAL A 952 53.64 52.37 -49.92
N GLU A 953 53.47 53.58 -49.40
CA GLU A 953 53.95 54.81 -50.08
C GLU A 953 55.34 55.22 -49.58
N LEU A 954 56.31 55.39 -50.49
CA LEU A 954 57.66 55.88 -50.21
C LEU A 954 57.84 57.29 -50.77
N GLN A 955 58.45 58.21 -50.02
CA GLN A 955 58.77 59.57 -50.49
C GLN A 955 60.05 60.16 -49.88
N GLY A 956 60.78 61.00 -50.62
CA GLY A 956 61.99 61.69 -50.15
C GLY A 956 62.50 62.74 -51.13
N VAL A 957 63.49 63.55 -50.74
CA VAL A 957 64.02 64.66 -51.56
C VAL A 957 65.55 64.65 -51.61
N GLY A 958 66.16 64.73 -52.79
CA GLY A 958 67.60 64.92 -52.94
C GLY A 958 68.05 66.38 -52.84
N ILE A 959 69.11 66.68 -52.09
CA ILE A 959 69.71 68.03 -51.91
C ILE A 959 71.25 68.05 -52.11
N GLU A 960 71.89 69.20 -52.38
CA GLU A 960 73.34 69.28 -52.69
C GLU A 960 74.22 69.63 -51.46
N PRO A 961 75.38 68.97 -51.24
CA PRO A 961 76.25 69.21 -50.07
C PRO A 961 76.91 70.60 -50.00
N ALA A 962 76.99 71.18 -48.79
CA ALA A 962 77.53 72.53 -48.56
C ALA A 962 79.04 72.58 -48.20
N ALA A 963 79.76 73.58 -48.73
CA ALA A 963 81.23 73.74 -48.56
C ALA A 963 81.65 74.85 -47.55
N PRO A 964 82.79 74.69 -46.82
CA PRO A 964 83.22 75.62 -45.76
C PRO A 964 83.99 76.88 -46.25
N PRO A 965 84.02 78.00 -45.48
CA PRO A 965 84.37 79.33 -46.00
C PRO A 965 85.84 79.81 -45.76
N PRO A 966 86.46 80.52 -46.74
CA PRO A 966 87.75 81.20 -46.61
C PRO A 966 87.70 82.76 -46.80
N PRO A 967 88.74 83.52 -46.37
CA PRO A 967 88.95 84.90 -46.87
C PRO A 967 90.43 85.28 -47.18
N ALA A 968 90.79 86.25 -48.02
CA ALA A 968 90.13 86.94 -49.15
C ALA A 968 91.16 87.90 -49.83
N ILE A 969 91.23 88.02 -51.16
CA ILE A 969 91.82 89.16 -51.92
C ILE A 969 90.98 89.42 -53.20
N PRO A 970 90.71 90.68 -53.65
CA PRO A 970 89.57 90.99 -54.51
C PRO A 970 89.87 91.55 -55.92
N VAL A 971 88.99 91.26 -56.89
CA VAL A 971 88.74 92.08 -58.10
C VAL A 971 87.22 92.01 -58.44
N PRO A 972 86.54 93.07 -58.94
CA PRO A 972 85.08 93.23 -58.78
C PRO A 972 84.30 93.38 -60.11
N VAL A 973 82.99 93.73 -60.00
CA VAL A 973 82.10 94.32 -61.06
C VAL A 973 81.52 93.28 -62.05
N MET A 974 80.22 93.25 -62.43
CA MET A 974 78.96 93.84 -61.93
C MET A 974 77.76 93.09 -62.59
N ASN A 975 76.60 93.06 -61.91
CA ASN A 975 75.27 93.50 -62.42
C ASN A 975 74.83 93.02 -63.85
N ARG A 976 73.70 92.33 -64.04
CA ARG A 976 72.34 92.91 -63.87
C ARG A 976 71.21 91.89 -64.08
N THR A 977 70.11 92.07 -63.31
CA THR A 977 68.65 92.02 -63.66
C THR A 977 68.19 91.24 -64.91
N VAL A 978 67.06 90.50 -64.92
CA VAL A 978 65.64 90.93 -64.76
C VAL A 978 64.80 89.64 -64.55
N SER A 979 64.18 89.36 -63.41
CA SER A 979 62.78 89.64 -63.02
C SER A 979 61.68 89.27 -64.04
N LEU A 980 60.66 88.48 -63.64
CA LEU A 980 59.20 88.65 -63.84
C LEU A 980 58.47 87.29 -63.66
N ILE A 981 57.55 87.13 -62.68
CA ILE A 981 56.05 87.25 -62.78
C ILE A 981 55.39 85.94 -63.30
N LEU A 982 54.30 85.38 -62.74
CA LEU A 982 53.32 85.83 -61.73
C LEU A 982 52.64 84.66 -60.95
N ALA A 983 51.92 85.02 -59.88
CA ALA A 983 50.77 84.39 -59.16
C ALA A 983 50.08 83.11 -59.67
N GLY A 984 49.33 82.34 -58.85
CA GLY A 984 48.97 82.48 -57.41
C GLY A 984 47.53 82.01 -57.09
N GLY A 985 47.17 81.92 -55.79
CA GLY A 985 45.83 81.55 -55.27
C GLY A 985 45.90 80.34 -54.29
N LEU A 986 45.54 80.41 -52.98
CA LEU A 986 44.23 80.66 -52.31
C LEU A 986 43.17 79.57 -52.67
N LEU A 987 42.36 78.93 -51.79
CA LEU A 987 41.96 79.05 -50.37
C LEU A 987 41.63 77.62 -49.78
N LEU A 988 41.11 77.37 -48.57
CA LEU A 988 41.33 77.83 -47.17
C LEU A 988 40.16 77.30 -46.28
N LEU A 989 40.42 76.84 -45.03
CA LEU A 989 39.43 76.40 -43.99
C LEU A 989 38.68 75.07 -44.27
N GLY A 990 38.18 74.29 -43.30
CA GLY A 990 38.13 74.36 -41.82
C GLY A 990 37.31 73.12 -41.31
N TYR A 991 36.95 72.84 -40.05
CA TYR A 991 37.17 73.39 -38.70
C TYR A 991 36.28 72.55 -37.74
N LEU A 992 36.81 71.98 -36.64
CA LEU A 992 36.07 71.34 -35.51
C LEU A 992 35.14 70.13 -35.83
N GLY A 993 34.79 69.23 -34.90
CA GLY A 993 35.11 69.11 -33.47
C GLY A 993 33.93 68.48 -32.69
N LEU A 994 34.15 68.12 -31.40
CA LEU A 994 33.13 67.67 -30.41
C LEU A 994 32.47 66.28 -30.67
N ARG A 995 32.00 65.48 -29.71
CA ARG A 995 32.24 65.23 -28.27
C ARG A 995 31.13 64.25 -27.81
N ARG A 996 31.48 63.27 -26.97
CA ARG A 996 30.67 62.71 -25.85
C ARG A 996 29.39 61.88 -26.08
N ARG A 997 29.48 60.66 -25.51
CA ARG A 997 28.64 60.05 -24.43
C ARG A 997 27.38 59.23 -24.78
N ARG A 998 27.40 58.02 -24.16
CA ARG A 998 26.27 57.17 -23.71
C ARG A 998 25.43 56.57 -24.86
N THR A 999 24.91 55.36 -24.74
CA THR A 999 24.41 54.64 -23.55
C THR A 999 24.80 53.16 -23.51
N SER A 1000 24.57 52.54 -22.33
CA SER A 1000 24.46 51.09 -22.06
C SER A 1000 25.60 50.22 -22.58
#